data_AF-A0A9D1VZX2-F1
#
_entry.id   AF-A0A9D1VZX2-F1
#
_cell.length_a   1.000
_cell.length_b   1.000
_cell.length_c   1.000
_cell.angle_alpha   90.00
_cell.angle_beta   90.00
_cell.angle_gamma   90.00
#
_symmetry.space_group_name_H-M   'P 1'
#
loop_
_entity.id
_entity.type
_entity.pdbx_description
1 polymer ?
#
loop_
_entity_poly.entity_id
_entity_poly.type
_entity_poly.pdbx_seq_one_letter_code
_entity_poly.pdbx_strand_id
1 'polypeptide(L)'
;MQKIVNKIVVFGLIVVMVALFVFSYVSAYTNYDFTVFVFAGAADQETNRQLIEQWADQYAEKHADEIGKDKINVGLSFQSDTNLYFSQVQREIASGKADDVIYVSPKYVKSFALNDAVLDLTDYVNWNDYNPNGIWSDAIGAYAFVEEDGTIGDPVTYVGDPGPDGHGGSFQTADGRTAGVYALPKDFSSFGLAYNRNFFTQTMRDAYTNTVDTHGAIYYVNADGSRGDPASIINIGRTVRYYPFNYFKYESYEAALAAQDPIAEAAESVDGYDVTIMGWPGDTYYTGEADDPSTPYDDSIGYVTYTFAEYGAMAWAVGYYANSYDVPTPYSADGTRNVGKARGAHQLMTWLNSAEGVSTDVDFVYGNDQYEGTLYLTAWLLGNDVDIISDDYQSVTAPSDDADYGINSDKFKEAYAAFLAFGSDWNANSFFSGSGESTLTIGGWGTFNSGRCIFYGIGTWDLATFNSVNRNTLSVGIMPEPVSESYSPYARIKDAHYESKTYGEEPVTTPIEMGSEEWIAYEQDRQDAWAARLDTVGYGVNGDVLERYTGEDAWIVDACADLCAYLTLDPTMQRAMTYSGSQLTSFKDQGISYLYYQGGEPAGVYEDQEIAMESNFDYMITPDGNNANSLQVTVDEITRAGLKPENLGLDANATGTVTIGDGSTYKVENGVMPSQLRETSPIWTLATAIATKMYNDHVTAKGTIRDYITTNFPSFAPYVNTYFANEDMGSVVTVAYAYKCLNLVALNFEDRNLQIRMVSGDNGALDSCMYTYNSRWIDEFGSTKGYMLIAYESVRAPGTWDLCLTSGQPNDAVAADNSNIINPIDIGALHARFFTPSAFCDWIVNRSQALLDLAVAKEESIANQD
;
A
#
# COMPACT_ATOMS: atom_id res chain seq x y z
N MET A 1 -51.87 -26.80 18.33
CA MET A 1 -50.62 -26.05 18.58
C MET A 1 -49.67 -26.10 17.40
N GLN A 2 -49.29 -27.27 16.89
CA GLN A 2 -48.32 -27.41 15.78
C GLN A 2 -48.72 -26.70 14.46
N LYS A 3 -50.02 -26.67 14.11
CA LYS A 3 -50.53 -25.91 12.95
C LYS A 3 -50.55 -24.38 13.14
N ILE A 4 -50.48 -23.90 14.38
CA ILE A 4 -50.41 -22.46 14.71
C ILE A 4 -48.95 -22.02 14.75
N VAL A 5 -48.06 -22.87 15.28
CA VAL A 5 -46.61 -22.66 15.26
C VAL A 5 -46.07 -22.63 13.83
N ASN A 6 -46.50 -23.53 12.94
CA ASN A 6 -46.07 -23.51 11.53
C ASN A 6 -46.56 -22.27 10.76
N LYS A 7 -47.71 -21.68 11.13
CA LYS A 7 -48.18 -20.44 10.50
C LYS A 7 -47.41 -19.21 10.99
N ILE A 8 -46.97 -19.19 12.25
CA ILE A 8 -46.14 -18.12 12.82
C ILE A 8 -44.70 -18.19 12.27
N VAL A 9 -44.14 -19.39 12.10
CA VAL A 9 -42.81 -19.58 11.51
C VAL A 9 -42.79 -19.21 10.02
N VAL A 10 -43.84 -19.55 9.26
CA VAL A 10 -43.96 -19.14 7.84
C VAL A 10 -44.19 -17.63 7.70
N PHE A 11 -44.96 -17.00 8.60
CA PHE A 11 -45.09 -15.53 8.62
C PHE A 11 -43.79 -14.84 9.02
N GLY A 12 -43.03 -15.40 9.98
CA GLY A 12 -41.72 -14.88 10.39
C GLY A 12 -40.68 -14.97 9.27
N LEU A 13 -40.65 -16.07 8.50
CA LEU A 13 -39.75 -16.22 7.35
C LEU A 13 -40.12 -15.32 6.17
N ILE A 14 -41.41 -15.05 5.96
CA ILE A 14 -41.85 -14.09 4.92
C ILE A 14 -41.52 -12.66 5.34
N VAL A 15 -41.64 -12.30 6.63
CA VAL A 15 -41.25 -10.96 7.12
C VAL A 15 -39.73 -10.78 7.09
N VAL A 16 -38.93 -11.82 7.36
CA VAL A 16 -37.46 -11.76 7.26
C VAL A 16 -36.99 -11.77 5.79
N MET A 17 -37.62 -12.53 4.88
CA MET A 17 -37.32 -12.41 3.45
C MET A 17 -37.78 -11.08 2.87
N VAL A 18 -38.92 -10.53 3.28
CA VAL A 18 -39.35 -9.19 2.85
C VAL A 18 -38.44 -8.12 3.46
N ALA A 19 -37.94 -8.26 4.69
CA ALA A 19 -36.95 -7.34 5.25
C ALA A 19 -35.57 -7.45 4.57
N LEU A 20 -35.15 -8.65 4.15
CA LEU A 20 -33.92 -8.85 3.38
C LEU A 20 -34.05 -8.33 1.94
N PHE A 21 -35.20 -8.50 1.29
CA PHE A 21 -35.48 -7.87 -0.02
C PHE A 21 -35.75 -6.36 0.10
N VAL A 22 -36.21 -5.87 1.25
CA VAL A 22 -36.43 -4.42 1.48
C VAL A 22 -35.12 -3.67 1.73
N PHE A 23 -34.05 -4.35 2.18
CA PHE A 23 -32.71 -3.77 2.25
C PHE A 23 -31.85 -4.02 1.00
N SER A 24 -32.32 -4.80 0.02
CA SER A 24 -31.57 -5.06 -1.22
C SER A 24 -32.30 -4.75 -2.53
N TYR A 25 -33.55 -4.28 -2.51
CA TYR A 25 -34.22 -3.69 -3.68
C TYR A 25 -35.55 -3.05 -3.25
N VAL A 26 -35.51 -1.81 -2.74
CA VAL A 26 -36.67 -0.92 -2.76
C VAL A 26 -36.29 0.29 -3.59
N SER A 27 -36.40 0.12 -4.90
CA SER A 27 -36.83 1.18 -5.79
C SER A 27 -38.27 1.57 -5.39
N ALA A 28 -38.43 2.26 -4.26
CA ALA A 28 -39.47 3.26 -4.19
C ALA A 28 -39.10 4.26 -5.29
N TYR A 29 -40.06 4.71 -6.10
CA TYR A 29 -39.86 5.80 -7.05
C TYR A 29 -39.31 7.03 -6.30
N THR A 30 -37.99 7.12 -6.19
CA THR A 30 -37.24 8.34 -5.94
C THR A 30 -37.01 8.92 -7.32
N ASN A 31 -37.57 10.10 -7.57
CA ASN A 31 -37.28 10.86 -8.79
C ASN A 31 -35.82 11.37 -8.68
N TYR A 32 -34.86 10.48 -8.94
CA TYR A 32 -33.48 10.88 -9.20
C TYR A 32 -33.43 11.49 -10.60
N ASP A 33 -32.70 12.58 -10.74
CA ASP A 33 -32.42 13.16 -12.05
C ASP A 33 -31.37 12.28 -12.76
N PHE A 34 -30.36 11.81 -12.02
CA PHE A 34 -29.36 10.83 -12.49
C PHE A 34 -28.77 10.02 -11.31
N THR A 35 -28.01 8.98 -11.61
CA THR A 35 -27.45 8.03 -10.62
C THR A 35 -25.92 7.92 -10.66
N VAL A 36 -25.36 7.62 -9.50
CA VAL A 36 -23.92 7.48 -9.25
C VAL A 36 -23.68 6.14 -8.56
N PHE A 37 -22.77 5.32 -9.11
CA PHE A 37 -22.35 4.06 -8.50
C PHE A 37 -20.84 4.02 -8.36
N VAL A 38 -20.35 4.03 -7.11
CA VAL A 38 -18.91 4.11 -6.83
C VAL A 38 -18.46 3.08 -5.80
N PHE A 39 -17.18 2.72 -5.85
CA PHE A 39 -16.57 1.91 -4.80
C PHE A 39 -16.29 2.80 -3.57
N ALA A 40 -16.82 2.41 -2.41
CA ALA A 40 -16.56 3.11 -1.15
C ALA A 40 -16.79 2.20 0.07
N GLY A 41 -15.81 2.16 0.97
CA GLY A 41 -15.97 1.58 2.30
C GLY A 41 -16.92 2.41 3.16
N ALA A 42 -17.49 1.80 4.21
CA ALA A 42 -18.48 2.46 5.09
C ALA A 42 -17.99 3.81 5.68
N ALA A 43 -16.68 3.95 5.89
CA ALA A 43 -16.06 5.16 6.42
C ALA A 43 -15.93 6.30 5.40
N ASP A 44 -16.15 6.07 4.11
CA ASP A 44 -16.05 7.07 3.04
C ASP A 44 -17.39 7.30 2.32
N GLN A 45 -18.37 6.41 2.49
CA GLN A 45 -19.70 6.54 1.87
C GLN A 45 -20.39 7.85 2.28
N GLU A 46 -20.31 8.23 3.55
CA GLU A 46 -20.93 9.46 4.03
C GLU A 46 -20.19 10.71 3.54
N THR A 47 -18.86 10.66 3.46
CA THR A 47 -18.07 11.74 2.87
C THR A 47 -18.45 11.95 1.41
N ASN A 48 -18.48 10.88 0.61
CA ASN A 48 -18.92 10.95 -0.79
C ASN A 48 -20.35 11.48 -0.92
N ARG A 49 -21.28 11.04 -0.06
CA ARG A 49 -22.65 11.54 -0.05
C ARG A 49 -22.71 13.05 0.17
N GLN A 50 -22.08 13.56 1.22
CA GLN A 50 -22.12 14.99 1.55
C GLN A 50 -21.47 15.85 0.47
N LEU A 51 -20.37 15.37 -0.12
CA LEU A 51 -19.69 16.07 -1.22
C LEU A 51 -20.57 16.17 -2.46
N ILE A 52 -21.24 15.08 -2.84
CA ILE A 52 -22.15 15.05 -4.00
C ILE A 52 -23.41 15.88 -3.73
N GLU A 53 -23.95 15.86 -2.50
CA GLU A 53 -25.10 16.70 -2.12
C GLU A 53 -24.74 18.20 -2.15
N GLN A 54 -23.55 18.56 -1.66
CA GLN A 54 -23.05 19.94 -1.72
C GLN A 54 -22.87 20.41 -3.17
N TRP A 55 -22.25 19.58 -4.01
CA TRP A 55 -22.11 19.86 -5.43
C TRP A 55 -23.49 20.05 -6.09
N ALA A 56 -24.45 19.17 -5.81
CA ALA A 56 -25.77 19.21 -6.42
C ALA A 56 -26.51 20.52 -6.09
N ASP A 57 -26.38 21.02 -4.85
CA ASP A 57 -26.94 22.31 -4.45
C ASP A 57 -26.25 23.48 -5.18
N GLN A 58 -24.92 23.45 -5.31
CA GLN A 58 -24.14 24.49 -6.01
C GLN A 58 -24.43 24.53 -7.51
N TYR A 59 -24.49 23.37 -8.15
CA TYR A 59 -24.78 23.24 -9.58
C TYR A 59 -26.20 23.71 -9.89
N ALA A 60 -27.19 23.31 -9.07
CA ALA A 60 -28.57 23.76 -9.20
C ALA A 60 -28.70 25.29 -9.10
N GLU A 61 -27.96 25.93 -8.19
CA GLU A 61 -27.95 27.38 -8.05
C GLU A 61 -27.31 28.07 -9.27
N LYS A 62 -26.17 27.58 -9.75
CA LYS A 62 -25.42 28.14 -10.90
C LYS A 62 -26.21 28.00 -12.22
N HIS A 63 -26.96 26.91 -12.38
CA HIS A 63 -27.67 26.55 -13.62
C HIS A 63 -29.20 26.63 -13.49
N ALA A 64 -29.73 27.43 -12.55
CA ALA A 64 -31.17 27.48 -12.24
C ALA A 64 -32.07 27.77 -13.45
N ASP A 65 -31.62 28.64 -14.38
CA ASP A 65 -32.35 29.00 -15.60
C ASP A 65 -32.43 27.85 -16.61
N GLU A 66 -31.41 26.98 -16.63
CA GLU A 66 -31.29 25.83 -17.53
C GLU A 66 -32.05 24.61 -17.00
N ILE A 67 -31.87 24.30 -15.71
CA ILE A 67 -32.45 23.13 -15.06
C ILE A 67 -33.95 23.33 -14.79
N GLY A 68 -34.36 24.58 -14.52
CA GLY A 68 -35.74 24.91 -14.16
C GLY A 68 -36.21 24.32 -12.82
N LYS A 69 -35.27 23.93 -11.95
CA LYS A 69 -35.51 23.39 -10.59
C LYS A 69 -34.49 23.97 -9.62
N ASP A 70 -34.92 24.15 -8.37
CA ASP A 70 -34.05 24.65 -7.29
C ASP A 70 -33.17 23.56 -6.66
N LYS A 71 -33.35 22.29 -7.06
CA LYS A 71 -32.63 21.14 -6.50
C LYS A 71 -32.49 20.00 -7.50
N ILE A 72 -31.32 19.38 -7.50
CA ILE A 72 -30.99 18.15 -8.22
C ILE A 72 -31.02 16.97 -7.22
N ASN A 73 -31.62 15.86 -7.61
CA ASN A 73 -31.65 14.63 -6.82
C ASN A 73 -30.72 13.59 -7.44
N VAL A 74 -29.56 13.36 -6.82
CA VAL A 74 -28.61 12.33 -7.26
C VAL A 74 -28.86 11.01 -6.53
N GLY A 75 -28.97 9.91 -7.27
CA GLY A 75 -29.13 8.58 -6.71
C GLY A 75 -27.79 7.91 -6.47
N LEU A 76 -27.32 7.87 -5.21
CA LEU A 76 -26.02 7.27 -4.88
C LEU A 76 -26.16 5.81 -4.44
N SER A 77 -25.32 4.95 -5.01
CA SER A 77 -25.12 3.57 -4.59
C SER A 77 -23.64 3.24 -4.42
N PHE A 78 -23.35 2.26 -3.56
CA PHE A 78 -21.99 1.91 -3.17
C PHE A 78 -21.76 0.40 -3.21
N GLN A 79 -20.53 0.00 -3.54
CA GLN A 79 -20.00 -1.35 -3.34
C GLN A 79 -18.70 -1.27 -2.55
N SER A 80 -18.54 -2.14 -1.55
CA SER A 80 -17.35 -2.15 -0.71
C SER A 80 -16.32 -3.21 -1.11
N ASP A 81 -16.65 -4.09 -2.07
CA ASP A 81 -15.74 -5.09 -2.64
C ASP A 81 -15.34 -4.69 -4.06
N THR A 82 -14.05 -4.39 -4.25
CA THR A 82 -13.49 -3.90 -5.51
C THR A 82 -13.72 -4.85 -6.69
N ASN A 83 -13.60 -6.17 -6.46
CA ASN A 83 -13.77 -7.17 -7.52
C ASN A 83 -15.23 -7.30 -7.93
N LEU A 84 -16.14 -7.33 -6.95
CA LEU A 84 -17.57 -7.33 -7.21
C LEU A 84 -17.98 -6.05 -7.94
N TYR A 85 -17.45 -4.90 -7.54
CA TYR A 85 -17.73 -3.60 -8.15
C TYR A 85 -17.41 -3.59 -9.65
N PHE A 86 -16.15 -3.81 -10.03
CA PHE A 86 -15.78 -3.75 -11.46
C PHE A 86 -16.44 -4.85 -12.28
N SER A 87 -16.69 -6.03 -11.70
CA SER A 87 -17.45 -7.07 -12.39
C SER A 87 -18.90 -6.66 -12.65
N GLN A 88 -19.49 -5.85 -11.76
CA GLN A 88 -20.85 -5.36 -11.86
C GLN A 88 -20.94 -4.26 -12.91
N VAL A 89 -20.06 -3.26 -12.86
CA VAL A 89 -19.97 -2.19 -13.85
C VAL A 89 -19.88 -2.75 -15.27
N GLN A 90 -18.98 -3.70 -15.53
CA GLN A 90 -18.84 -4.33 -16.85
C GLN A 90 -20.13 -5.03 -17.33
N ARG A 91 -20.83 -5.74 -16.43
CA ARG A 91 -22.09 -6.41 -16.78
C ARG A 91 -23.20 -5.39 -17.05
N GLU A 92 -23.22 -4.30 -16.30
CA GLU A 92 -24.24 -3.27 -16.40
C GLU A 92 -24.07 -2.45 -17.68
N ILE A 93 -22.84 -2.06 -18.03
CA ILE A 93 -22.49 -1.46 -19.34
C ILE A 93 -22.96 -2.38 -20.47
N ALA A 94 -22.54 -3.66 -20.46
CA ALA A 94 -22.90 -4.61 -21.51
C ALA A 94 -24.42 -4.90 -21.61
N SER A 95 -25.20 -4.53 -20.59
CA SER A 95 -26.65 -4.72 -20.56
C SER A 95 -27.45 -3.43 -20.78
N GLY A 96 -26.78 -2.29 -20.98
CA GLY A 96 -27.41 -0.96 -21.08
C GLY A 96 -28.10 -0.52 -19.78
N LYS A 97 -27.51 -0.86 -18.63
CA LYS A 97 -28.07 -0.60 -17.29
C LYS A 97 -27.08 0.03 -16.32
N ALA A 98 -25.91 0.44 -16.79
CA ALA A 98 -24.96 1.14 -15.94
C ALA A 98 -25.53 2.49 -15.47
N ASP A 99 -25.18 2.85 -14.24
CA ASP A 99 -25.43 4.17 -13.69
C ASP A 99 -24.76 5.26 -14.54
N ASP A 100 -25.18 6.51 -14.35
CA ASP A 100 -24.74 7.64 -15.18
C ASP A 100 -23.29 8.02 -14.92
N VAL A 101 -22.90 8.04 -13.64
CA VAL A 101 -21.52 8.23 -13.20
C VAL A 101 -21.02 6.94 -12.51
N ILE A 102 -19.87 6.48 -12.96
CA ILE A 102 -19.24 5.22 -12.50
C ILE A 102 -17.75 5.44 -12.23
N TYR A 103 -17.14 4.55 -11.45
CA TYR A 103 -15.69 4.42 -11.42
C TYR A 103 -15.20 3.64 -12.63
N VAL A 104 -14.18 4.19 -13.27
CA VAL A 104 -13.40 3.61 -14.35
C VAL A 104 -12.04 3.25 -13.80
N SER A 105 -11.61 2.01 -14.05
CA SER A 105 -10.23 1.61 -13.79
C SER A 105 -9.41 1.91 -15.06
N PRO A 106 -8.14 2.36 -14.93
CA PRO A 106 -7.25 2.60 -16.08
C PRO A 106 -7.24 1.44 -17.10
N LYS A 107 -7.43 0.20 -16.61
CA LYS A 107 -7.45 -1.04 -17.41
C LYS A 107 -8.54 -1.17 -18.44
N TYR A 108 -9.57 -0.34 -18.33
CA TYR A 108 -10.68 -0.35 -19.25
C TYR A 108 -10.75 0.91 -20.10
N VAL A 109 -9.84 1.89 -19.94
CA VAL A 109 -9.90 3.16 -20.67
C VAL A 109 -9.87 2.94 -22.18
N LYS A 110 -8.86 2.22 -22.69
CA LYS A 110 -8.78 1.83 -24.12
C LYS A 110 -10.04 1.10 -24.60
N SER A 111 -10.55 0.15 -23.80
CA SER A 111 -11.79 -0.57 -24.11
C SER A 111 -12.98 0.35 -24.22
N PHE A 112 -13.14 1.24 -23.27
CA PHE A 112 -14.33 2.04 -23.14
C PHE A 112 -14.34 3.16 -24.16
N ALA A 113 -13.17 3.72 -24.47
CA ALA A 113 -12.98 4.66 -25.57
C ALA A 113 -13.37 4.04 -26.93
N LEU A 114 -12.80 2.88 -27.29
CA LEU A 114 -13.04 2.25 -28.59
C LEU A 114 -14.48 1.72 -28.79
N ASN A 115 -15.28 1.60 -27.72
CA ASN A 115 -16.66 1.09 -27.79
C ASN A 115 -17.71 2.15 -27.41
N ASP A 116 -17.31 3.43 -27.28
CA ASP A 116 -18.18 4.51 -26.80
C ASP A 116 -18.91 4.18 -25.48
N ALA A 117 -18.31 3.31 -24.64
CA ALA A 117 -18.93 2.83 -23.41
C ALA A 117 -18.84 3.86 -22.28
N VAL A 118 -17.85 4.75 -22.35
CA VAL A 118 -17.64 5.86 -21.43
C VAL A 118 -17.40 7.12 -22.28
N LEU A 119 -17.97 8.23 -21.84
CA LEU A 119 -17.92 9.52 -22.51
C LEU A 119 -16.50 10.11 -22.44
N ASP A 120 -16.01 10.67 -23.55
CA ASP A 120 -14.85 11.56 -23.54
C ASP A 120 -15.25 12.88 -22.88
N LEU A 121 -14.72 13.14 -21.69
CA LEU A 121 -15.05 14.30 -20.86
C LEU A 121 -14.44 15.60 -21.38
N THR A 122 -13.50 15.54 -22.33
CA THR A 122 -12.80 16.71 -22.88
C THR A 122 -13.78 17.77 -23.39
N ASP A 123 -14.87 17.33 -24.03
CA ASP A 123 -15.86 18.20 -24.66
C ASP A 123 -17.07 18.54 -23.76
N TYR A 124 -17.13 18.00 -22.53
CA TYR A 124 -18.29 18.17 -21.62
C TYR A 124 -17.93 18.85 -20.30
N VAL A 125 -16.68 18.78 -19.87
CA VAL A 125 -16.22 19.56 -18.72
C VAL A 125 -15.93 20.99 -19.17
N ASN A 126 -16.51 21.97 -18.47
CA ASN A 126 -16.14 23.37 -18.66
C ASN A 126 -14.79 23.66 -18.01
N TRP A 127 -13.72 23.62 -18.79
CA TRP A 127 -12.35 23.82 -18.29
C TRP A 127 -12.05 25.26 -17.82
N ASN A 128 -12.98 26.21 -17.96
CA ASN A 128 -12.84 27.51 -17.30
C ASN A 128 -13.09 27.44 -15.79
N ASP A 129 -13.84 26.44 -15.32
CA ASP A 129 -14.19 26.27 -13.92
C ASP A 129 -13.10 25.52 -13.12
N TYR A 130 -12.17 24.84 -13.81
CA TYR A 130 -11.19 23.94 -13.20
C TYR A 130 -9.78 24.15 -13.75
N ASN A 131 -8.76 23.80 -12.97
CA ASN A 131 -7.36 23.78 -13.42
C ASN A 131 -6.88 22.34 -13.66
N PRO A 132 -7.03 21.77 -14.87
CA PRO A 132 -6.59 20.40 -15.16
C PRO A 132 -5.07 20.21 -15.06
N ASN A 133 -4.28 21.29 -15.19
CA ASN A 133 -2.83 21.23 -15.06
C ASN A 133 -2.34 21.41 -13.60
N GLY A 134 -3.26 21.63 -12.66
CA GLY A 134 -2.94 21.74 -11.22
C GLY A 134 -2.71 20.39 -10.53
N ILE A 135 -3.13 19.30 -11.18
CA ILE A 135 -2.93 17.93 -10.68
C ILE A 135 -1.77 17.22 -11.37
N TRP A 136 -1.37 16.05 -10.86
CA TRP A 136 -0.33 15.21 -11.46
C TRP A 136 -0.71 14.82 -12.91
N SER A 137 0.18 15.06 -13.88
CA SER A 137 -0.09 14.81 -15.30
C SER A 137 -0.36 13.33 -15.57
N ASP A 138 0.37 12.48 -14.88
CA ASP A 138 0.33 11.02 -15.03
C ASP A 138 -1.00 10.48 -14.47
N ALA A 139 -1.57 11.14 -13.46
CA ALA A 139 -2.88 10.80 -12.92
C ALA A 139 -4.00 11.01 -13.95
N ILE A 140 -3.96 12.08 -14.75
CA ILE A 140 -4.88 12.28 -15.88
C ILE A 140 -4.52 11.35 -17.04
N GLY A 141 -3.21 11.19 -17.30
CA GLY A 141 -2.66 10.32 -18.35
C GLY A 141 -3.16 8.89 -18.29
N ALA A 142 -3.31 8.34 -17.08
CA ALA A 142 -3.90 7.03 -16.86
C ALA A 142 -5.31 6.85 -17.43
N TYR A 143 -6.04 7.95 -17.69
CA TYR A 143 -7.40 7.96 -18.25
C TYR A 143 -7.51 8.62 -19.62
N ALA A 144 -6.36 8.99 -20.20
CA ALA A 144 -6.29 9.58 -21.52
C ALA A 144 -6.05 8.50 -22.59
N PHE A 145 -6.66 8.67 -23.77
CA PHE A 145 -6.49 7.74 -24.88
C PHE A 145 -6.26 8.49 -26.19
N VAL A 146 -5.24 8.05 -26.92
CA VAL A 146 -4.88 8.58 -28.24
C VAL A 146 -5.47 7.66 -29.30
N GLU A 147 -6.60 8.07 -29.88
CA GLU A 147 -7.30 7.28 -30.91
C GLU A 147 -6.46 7.03 -32.17
N GLU A 148 -5.54 7.95 -32.51
CA GLU A 148 -4.74 7.89 -33.74
C GLU A 148 -3.92 6.59 -33.84
N ASP A 149 -3.36 6.11 -32.73
CA ASP A 149 -2.49 4.93 -32.68
C ASP A 149 -2.89 3.89 -31.62
N GLY A 150 -3.96 4.13 -30.87
CA GLY A 150 -4.51 3.19 -29.90
C GLY A 150 -3.68 3.06 -28.62
N THR A 151 -2.92 4.09 -28.26
CA THR A 151 -2.08 4.16 -27.05
C THR A 151 -2.75 4.95 -25.91
N ILE A 152 -2.31 4.69 -24.68
CA ILE A 152 -2.69 5.47 -23.50
C ILE A 152 -1.90 6.78 -23.51
N GLY A 153 -2.57 7.89 -23.19
CA GLY A 153 -2.01 9.24 -23.19
C GLY A 153 -1.25 9.55 -21.90
N ASP A 154 -0.33 8.69 -21.47
CA ASP A 154 0.43 8.90 -20.24
C ASP A 154 1.86 9.38 -20.52
N PRO A 155 2.26 10.59 -20.08
CA PRO A 155 1.44 11.65 -19.46
C PRO A 155 0.72 12.54 -20.50
N VAL A 156 -0.36 13.21 -20.08
CA VAL A 156 -0.99 14.30 -20.85
C VAL A 156 -1.08 15.61 -20.05
N THR A 157 -1.14 16.71 -20.80
CA THR A 157 -1.38 18.06 -20.25
C THR A 157 -2.44 18.78 -21.07
N TYR A 158 -3.20 19.67 -20.45
CA TYR A 158 -4.19 20.49 -21.15
C TYR A 158 -3.49 21.68 -21.83
N VAL A 159 -3.67 21.82 -23.15
CA VAL A 159 -3.04 22.83 -23.99
C VAL A 159 -4.10 23.66 -24.71
N GLY A 160 -3.96 24.98 -24.64
CA GLY A 160 -4.84 25.95 -25.31
C GLY A 160 -5.71 26.77 -24.36
N ASP A 161 -6.49 27.69 -24.93
CA ASP A 161 -7.48 28.49 -24.22
C ASP A 161 -8.84 27.75 -24.31
N PRO A 162 -9.49 27.39 -23.19
CA PRO A 162 -10.82 26.80 -23.19
C PRO A 162 -11.87 27.68 -23.91
N GLY A 163 -11.62 28.98 -24.04
CA GLY A 163 -12.50 29.91 -24.72
C GLY A 163 -13.83 30.13 -23.98
N PRO A 164 -14.77 30.90 -24.56
CA PRO A 164 -16.01 31.30 -23.89
C PRO A 164 -16.93 30.13 -23.53
N ASP A 165 -16.86 29.05 -24.31
CA ASP A 165 -17.71 27.87 -24.15
C ASP A 165 -17.05 26.80 -23.27
N GLY A 166 -15.77 26.95 -22.90
CA GLY A 166 -15.07 26.04 -21.97
C GLY A 166 -14.38 24.83 -22.59
N HIS A 167 -14.47 24.63 -23.92
CA HIS A 167 -14.03 23.41 -24.62
C HIS A 167 -13.02 23.65 -25.75
N GLY A 168 -12.40 24.84 -25.82
CA GLY A 168 -11.53 25.25 -26.93
C GLY A 168 -10.09 24.70 -26.91
N GLY A 169 -9.64 24.18 -25.77
CA GLY A 169 -8.33 23.52 -25.63
C GLY A 169 -8.41 22.01 -25.81
N SER A 170 -7.29 21.31 -25.62
CA SER A 170 -7.20 19.85 -25.78
C SER A 170 -6.16 19.26 -24.84
N PHE A 171 -6.36 18.03 -24.39
CA PHE A 171 -5.28 17.26 -23.77
C PHE A 171 -4.30 16.76 -24.82
N GLN A 172 -3.01 16.93 -24.55
CA GLN A 172 -1.94 16.52 -25.45
C GLN A 172 -0.86 15.75 -24.70
N THR A 173 -0.36 14.69 -25.35
CA THR A 173 0.84 13.96 -24.92
C THR A 173 2.08 14.84 -25.03
N ALA A 174 3.19 14.42 -24.42
CA ALA A 174 4.46 15.15 -24.48
C ALA A 174 4.97 15.41 -25.92
N ASP A 175 4.64 14.54 -26.88
CA ASP A 175 4.97 14.69 -28.29
C ASP A 175 3.90 15.42 -29.13
N GLY A 176 2.85 15.94 -28.48
CA GLY A 176 1.85 16.82 -29.08
C GLY A 176 0.68 16.11 -29.76
N ARG A 177 0.47 14.81 -29.51
CA ARG A 177 -0.73 14.08 -29.99
C ARG A 177 -1.91 14.41 -29.10
N THR A 178 -3.09 14.62 -29.71
CA THR A 178 -4.32 14.88 -28.98
C THR A 178 -4.86 13.59 -28.37
N ALA A 179 -5.27 13.66 -27.10
CA ALA A 179 -5.90 12.56 -26.39
C ALA A 179 -7.27 12.99 -25.85
N GLY A 180 -8.25 12.08 -25.91
CA GLY A 180 -9.51 12.20 -25.18
C GLY A 180 -9.34 11.74 -23.73
N VAL A 181 -10.11 12.28 -22.79
CA VAL A 181 -10.05 11.96 -21.35
C VAL A 181 -11.34 11.26 -20.94
N TYR A 182 -11.28 9.96 -20.67
CA TYR A 182 -12.47 9.13 -20.46
C TYR A 182 -12.83 8.94 -18.99
N ALA A 183 -12.01 9.44 -18.07
CA ALA A 183 -12.34 9.56 -16.65
C ALA A 183 -11.40 10.57 -15.98
N LEU A 184 -11.77 11.04 -14.80
CA LEU A 184 -10.95 11.94 -14.00
C LEU A 184 -10.49 11.25 -12.70
N PRO A 185 -9.19 11.30 -12.35
CA PRO A 185 -8.63 10.55 -11.22
C PRO A 185 -9.25 10.95 -9.88
N LYS A 186 -9.85 9.99 -9.15
CA LYS A 186 -10.32 10.22 -7.77
C LYS A 186 -9.18 10.70 -6.87
N ASP A 187 -8.09 9.97 -6.96
CA ASP A 187 -6.84 10.21 -6.27
C ASP A 187 -5.67 9.75 -7.16
N PHE A 188 -4.48 10.16 -6.74
CA PHE A 188 -3.23 9.59 -7.24
C PHE A 188 -2.55 8.89 -6.08
N SER A 189 -2.79 7.58 -6.01
CA SER A 189 -2.34 6.74 -4.90
C SER A 189 -1.07 6.01 -5.28
N SER A 190 -0.13 5.91 -4.35
CA SER A 190 1.03 5.04 -4.51
C SER A 190 0.82 3.75 -3.72
N PHE A 191 1.33 2.67 -4.28
CA PHE A 191 1.49 1.38 -3.63
C PHE A 191 2.99 1.14 -3.46
N GLY A 192 3.44 1.08 -2.22
CA GLY A 192 4.85 0.90 -1.86
C GLY A 192 4.99 -0.01 -0.65
N LEU A 193 6.10 0.15 0.08
CA LEU A 193 6.44 -0.70 1.20
C LEU A 193 6.25 0.00 2.54
N ALA A 194 5.55 -0.65 3.46
CA ALA A 194 5.47 -0.27 4.86
C ALA A 194 6.28 -1.20 5.76
N TYR A 195 6.67 -0.68 6.92
CA TYR A 195 7.24 -1.46 8.02
C TYR A 195 6.60 -1.09 9.35
N ASN A 196 6.60 -2.02 10.30
CA ASN A 196 6.16 -1.76 11.67
C ASN A 196 7.33 -1.25 12.53
N ARG A 197 7.31 0.06 12.83
CA ARG A 197 8.30 0.78 13.63
C ARG A 197 8.55 0.17 15.01
N ASN A 198 7.58 -0.56 15.56
CA ASN A 198 7.72 -1.20 16.88
C ASN A 198 8.84 -2.25 16.89
N PHE A 199 9.16 -2.87 15.75
CA PHE A 199 10.31 -3.78 15.62
C PHE A 199 11.66 -3.05 15.62
N PHE A 200 11.69 -1.74 15.41
CA PHE A 200 12.90 -0.96 15.17
C PHE A 200 13.07 0.20 16.14
N THR A 201 12.46 0.14 17.34
CA THR A 201 12.76 1.08 18.42
C THR A 201 14.25 1.02 18.79
N GLN A 202 14.81 2.07 19.41
CA GLN A 202 16.22 2.08 19.81
C GLN A 202 16.59 0.84 20.66
N THR A 203 15.73 0.46 21.61
CA THR A 203 15.92 -0.73 22.45
C THR A 203 16.02 -2.01 21.63
N MET A 204 15.22 -2.13 20.56
CA MET A 204 15.24 -3.30 19.69
C MET A 204 16.50 -3.33 18.81
N ARG A 205 16.87 -2.19 18.23
CA ARG A 205 18.12 -2.04 17.46
C ARG A 205 19.34 -2.39 18.31
N ASP A 206 19.39 -1.90 19.55
CA ASP A 206 20.44 -2.24 20.50
C ASP A 206 20.44 -3.75 20.80
N ALA A 207 19.27 -4.36 20.96
CA ALA A 207 19.20 -5.80 21.22
C ALA A 207 19.71 -6.64 20.03
N TYR A 208 19.31 -6.32 18.80
CA TYR A 208 19.75 -7.06 17.61
C TYR A 208 21.26 -6.95 17.38
N THR A 209 21.84 -5.77 17.65
CA THR A 209 23.27 -5.50 17.45
C THR A 209 24.15 -6.04 18.57
N ASN A 210 23.60 -6.33 19.76
CA ASN A 210 24.35 -6.83 20.91
C ASN A 210 24.14 -8.32 21.23
N THR A 211 23.08 -8.95 20.69
CA THR A 211 22.85 -10.39 20.87
C THR A 211 23.66 -11.18 19.85
N VAL A 212 24.72 -11.86 20.32
CA VAL A 212 25.52 -12.79 19.52
C VAL A 212 24.74 -14.08 19.31
N ASP A 213 24.74 -14.58 18.06
CA ASP A 213 24.08 -15.84 17.75
C ASP A 213 24.74 -17.04 18.45
N THR A 214 23.89 -17.88 19.04
CA THR A 214 24.28 -19.12 19.73
C THR A 214 23.73 -20.39 19.08
N HIS A 215 22.90 -20.28 18.03
CA HIS A 215 22.32 -21.46 17.37
C HIS A 215 22.94 -21.79 16.00
N GLY A 216 24.04 -21.12 15.66
CA GLY A 216 24.93 -21.50 14.56
C GLY A 216 24.43 -21.07 13.18
N ALA A 217 23.73 -19.95 13.11
CA ALA A 217 23.12 -19.43 11.90
C ALA A 217 23.75 -18.11 11.41
N ILE A 218 24.53 -17.41 12.24
CA ILE A 218 25.01 -16.06 11.89
C ILE A 218 26.51 -15.90 12.21
N TYR A 219 27.32 -15.55 11.20
CA TYR A 219 28.78 -15.48 11.31
C TYR A 219 29.35 -14.24 10.62
N TYR A 220 30.43 -13.69 11.17
CA TYR A 220 31.23 -12.71 10.43
C TYR A 220 31.89 -13.37 9.22
N VAL A 221 32.11 -12.60 8.17
CA VAL A 221 32.89 -13.04 6.99
C VAL A 221 34.31 -12.49 7.11
N ASN A 222 35.31 -13.35 6.91
CA ASN A 222 36.71 -12.96 6.86
C ASN A 222 37.05 -12.34 5.49
N ALA A 223 38.18 -11.64 5.40
CA ALA A 223 38.60 -10.99 4.16
C ALA A 223 38.89 -11.97 2.99
N ASP A 224 39.04 -13.26 3.26
CA ASP A 224 39.19 -14.30 2.23
C ASP A 224 37.86 -14.99 1.87
N GLY A 225 36.73 -14.43 2.33
CA GLY A 225 35.39 -14.98 2.13
C GLY A 225 35.07 -16.19 3.01
N SER A 226 35.98 -16.61 3.89
CA SER A 226 35.73 -17.74 4.81
C SER A 226 34.87 -17.34 6.00
N ARG A 227 34.17 -18.32 6.57
CA ARG A 227 33.37 -18.15 7.80
C ARG A 227 34.26 -17.81 9.00
N GLY A 228 33.94 -16.71 9.67
CA GLY A 228 34.59 -16.22 10.88
C GLY A 228 33.87 -16.65 12.17
N ASP A 229 34.01 -15.83 13.22
CA ASP A 229 33.35 -16.02 14.52
C ASP A 229 31.84 -15.77 14.43
N PRO A 230 31.03 -16.32 15.37
CA PRO A 230 29.62 -15.98 15.48
C PRO A 230 29.41 -14.46 15.57
N ALA A 231 28.45 -13.95 14.82
CA ALA A 231 28.13 -12.52 14.78
C ALA A 231 26.87 -12.19 15.58
N SER A 232 26.66 -10.90 15.84
CA SER A 232 25.38 -10.41 16.35
C SER A 232 24.26 -10.63 15.34
N ILE A 233 22.99 -10.63 15.81
CA ILE A 233 21.84 -10.89 14.94
C ILE A 233 21.79 -9.95 13.72
N ILE A 234 22.09 -8.66 13.92
CA ILE A 234 22.20 -7.66 12.85
C ILE A 234 23.49 -6.85 13.06
N ASN A 235 24.25 -6.61 11.97
CA ASN A 235 25.45 -5.78 11.99
C ASN A 235 25.37 -4.78 10.83
N ILE A 236 25.12 -3.51 11.14
CA ILE A 236 24.99 -2.45 10.14
C ILE A 236 26.37 -2.13 9.53
N GLY A 237 26.40 -1.96 8.21
CA GLY A 237 27.58 -1.59 7.42
C GLY A 237 28.63 -2.68 7.29
N ARG A 238 28.38 -3.91 7.75
CA ARG A 238 29.38 -5.00 7.75
C ARG A 238 28.80 -6.26 7.13
N THR A 239 29.58 -6.96 6.30
CA THR A 239 29.15 -8.23 5.71
C THR A 239 29.05 -9.32 6.77
N VAL A 240 27.87 -9.96 6.81
CA VAL A 240 27.54 -11.09 7.69
C VAL A 240 27.03 -12.24 6.84
N ARG A 241 27.43 -13.45 7.20
CA ARG A 241 26.91 -14.67 6.63
C ARG A 241 25.74 -15.20 7.43
N TYR A 242 24.60 -15.32 6.77
CA TYR A 242 23.38 -15.90 7.29
C TYR A 242 23.17 -17.31 6.75
N TYR A 243 22.79 -18.23 7.63
CA TYR A 243 22.32 -19.56 7.30
C TYR A 243 20.85 -19.70 7.73
N PRO A 244 19.90 -19.18 6.93
CA PRO A 244 18.48 -19.31 7.24
C PRO A 244 18.05 -20.76 7.42
N PHE A 245 17.11 -20.97 8.33
CA PHE A 245 16.47 -22.26 8.57
C PHE A 245 15.09 -22.04 9.20
N ASN A 246 14.29 -23.11 9.28
CA ASN A 246 13.01 -23.06 9.97
C ASN A 246 13.16 -23.05 11.51
N TYR A 247 13.48 -21.87 12.05
CA TYR A 247 13.64 -21.66 13.49
C TYR A 247 12.34 -21.81 14.30
N PHE A 248 11.17 -21.86 13.66
CA PHE A 248 9.93 -22.19 14.36
C PHE A 248 9.81 -23.69 14.66
N LYS A 249 10.62 -24.52 14.02
CA LYS A 249 10.58 -25.97 14.17
C LYS A 249 11.83 -26.53 14.82
N TYR A 250 12.99 -25.94 14.53
CA TYR A 250 14.28 -26.43 14.96
C TYR A 250 14.96 -25.41 15.87
N GLU A 251 15.67 -25.90 16.88
CA GLU A 251 16.45 -25.06 17.79
C GLU A 251 17.71 -24.49 17.13
N SER A 252 18.33 -25.20 16.19
CA SER A 252 19.59 -24.77 15.57
C SER A 252 19.65 -25.10 14.09
N TYR A 253 20.52 -24.38 13.38
CA TYR A 253 20.81 -24.63 11.97
C TYR A 253 21.28 -26.08 11.74
N GLU A 254 22.20 -26.58 12.58
CA GLU A 254 22.69 -27.96 12.49
C GLU A 254 21.57 -29.00 12.68
N ALA A 255 20.63 -28.75 13.61
CA ALA A 255 19.49 -29.63 13.82
C ALA A 255 18.53 -29.60 12.63
N ALA A 256 18.32 -28.43 12.02
CA ALA A 256 17.50 -28.28 10.82
C ALA A 256 18.13 -28.99 9.62
N LEU A 257 19.43 -28.81 9.38
CA LEU A 257 20.16 -29.48 8.32
C LEU A 257 20.18 -31.00 8.50
N ALA A 258 20.42 -31.49 9.72
CA ALA A 258 20.33 -32.92 10.02
C ALA A 258 18.92 -33.50 9.79
N ALA A 259 17.88 -32.68 9.90
CA ALA A 259 16.50 -33.03 9.63
C ALA A 259 16.08 -32.81 8.17
N GLN A 260 17.01 -32.42 7.28
CA GLN A 260 16.78 -32.09 5.88
C GLN A 260 15.73 -30.99 5.70
N ASP A 261 15.78 -29.97 6.56
CA ASP A 261 14.97 -28.77 6.40
C ASP A 261 15.30 -28.09 5.07
N PRO A 262 14.32 -27.86 4.16
CA PRO A 262 14.59 -27.32 2.83
C PRO A 262 15.31 -25.96 2.84
N ILE A 263 15.01 -25.14 3.84
CA ILE A 263 15.58 -23.79 3.99
C ILE A 263 17.06 -23.93 4.40
N ALA A 264 17.34 -24.80 5.38
CA ALA A 264 18.71 -25.08 5.79
C ALA A 264 19.55 -25.71 4.67
N GLU A 265 18.97 -26.62 3.88
CA GLU A 265 19.62 -27.23 2.71
C GLU A 265 19.85 -26.21 1.59
N ALA A 266 18.91 -25.29 1.37
CA ALA A 266 19.08 -24.19 0.42
C ALA A 266 20.24 -23.27 0.84
N ALA A 267 20.30 -22.90 2.12
CA ALA A 267 21.43 -22.13 2.65
C ALA A 267 22.76 -22.90 2.52
N GLU A 268 22.80 -24.18 2.86
CA GLU A 268 24.02 -25.01 2.75
C GLU A 268 24.51 -25.10 1.30
N SER A 269 23.60 -25.16 0.33
CA SER A 269 23.95 -25.31 -1.10
C SER A 269 24.80 -24.15 -1.66
N VAL A 270 24.74 -22.98 -1.02
CA VAL A 270 25.53 -21.79 -1.36
C VAL A 270 26.50 -21.37 -0.24
N ASP A 271 26.72 -22.24 0.75
CA ASP A 271 27.53 -21.96 1.94
C ASP A 271 27.05 -20.71 2.71
N GLY A 272 25.74 -20.52 2.82
CA GLY A 272 25.12 -19.35 3.44
C GLY A 272 25.15 -18.10 2.57
N TYR A 273 24.29 -17.15 2.94
CA TYR A 273 24.09 -15.88 2.26
C TYR A 273 24.95 -14.80 2.91
N ASP A 274 25.87 -14.19 2.15
CA ASP A 274 26.64 -13.04 2.63
C ASP A 274 25.86 -11.77 2.31
N VAL A 275 25.59 -10.94 3.32
CA VAL A 275 24.75 -9.73 3.18
C VAL A 275 25.36 -8.58 3.95
N THR A 276 25.34 -7.38 3.36
CA THR A 276 25.82 -6.13 3.97
C THR A 276 24.64 -5.17 4.14
N ILE A 277 24.01 -5.18 5.33
CA ILE A 277 22.86 -4.30 5.62
C ILE A 277 23.36 -2.88 5.88
N MET A 278 22.92 -1.90 5.09
CA MET A 278 23.44 -0.53 5.15
C MET A 278 22.79 0.36 6.21
N GLY A 279 21.56 0.07 6.65
CA GLY A 279 20.88 0.84 7.70
C GLY A 279 19.59 0.17 8.18
N TRP A 280 18.78 0.92 8.94
CA TRP A 280 17.44 0.49 9.37
C TRP A 280 16.36 1.02 8.40
N PRO A 281 15.17 0.39 8.30
CA PRO A 281 14.21 0.70 7.23
C PRO A 281 13.57 2.10 7.32
N GLY A 282 13.83 2.84 8.40
CA GLY A 282 13.38 4.22 8.56
C GLY A 282 14.49 5.22 8.82
N ASP A 283 15.74 4.82 8.59
CA ASP A 283 16.84 5.75 8.63
C ASP A 283 16.80 6.64 7.36
N THR A 284 17.12 7.91 7.57
CA THR A 284 17.25 8.92 6.53
C THR A 284 18.63 9.57 6.63
N TYR A 285 19.07 10.16 5.54
CA TYR A 285 20.37 10.82 5.47
C TYR A 285 20.32 12.06 4.59
N TYR A 286 21.29 12.96 4.78
CA TYR A 286 21.45 14.13 3.93
C TYR A 286 22.14 13.71 2.63
N THR A 287 21.50 13.92 1.48
CA THR A 287 22.03 13.54 0.16
C THR A 287 23.31 14.30 -0.21
N GLY A 288 23.59 15.42 0.46
CA GLY A 288 24.66 16.33 0.08
C GLY A 288 24.17 17.49 -0.79
N GLU A 289 22.93 17.40 -1.27
CA GLU A 289 22.30 18.40 -2.14
C GLU A 289 21.40 19.35 -1.34
N ALA A 290 21.19 20.55 -1.88
CA ALA A 290 20.16 21.44 -1.34
C ALA A 290 18.79 21.01 -1.86
N ASP A 291 17.74 21.28 -1.09
CA ASP A 291 16.36 21.09 -1.53
C ASP A 291 16.10 21.85 -2.84
N ASP A 292 15.66 21.16 -3.90
CA ASP A 292 15.37 21.77 -5.20
C ASP A 292 13.99 22.43 -5.14
N PRO A 293 13.89 23.77 -5.28
CA PRO A 293 12.61 24.43 -5.21
C PRO A 293 11.66 24.05 -6.36
N SER A 294 12.09 23.32 -7.39
CA SER A 294 11.22 22.89 -8.48
C SER A 294 10.53 21.55 -8.23
N THR A 295 10.94 20.79 -7.22
CA THR A 295 10.30 19.51 -6.85
C THR A 295 9.23 19.73 -5.77
N PRO A 296 8.21 18.87 -5.71
CA PRO A 296 7.13 18.98 -4.71
C PRO A 296 7.48 18.34 -3.36
N TYR A 297 8.68 17.78 -3.22
CA TYR A 297 9.20 17.07 -2.06
C TYR A 297 10.62 17.57 -1.73
N ASP A 298 11.12 17.24 -0.54
CA ASP A 298 12.45 17.60 -0.05
C ASP A 298 13.53 16.64 -0.59
N ASP A 299 14.26 17.07 -1.62
CA ASP A 299 15.35 16.33 -2.28
C ASP A 299 16.61 16.20 -1.41
N SER A 300 16.71 16.99 -0.34
CA SER A 300 17.85 16.91 0.57
C SER A 300 17.83 15.64 1.42
N ILE A 301 16.71 14.91 1.42
CA ILE A 301 16.49 13.69 2.18
C ILE A 301 16.63 12.45 1.30
N GLY A 302 17.63 11.64 1.62
CA GLY A 302 17.76 10.27 1.14
C GLY A 302 17.19 9.27 2.14
N TYR A 303 16.73 8.13 1.63
CA TYR A 303 16.13 7.05 2.42
C TYR A 303 16.97 5.79 2.32
N VAL A 304 17.23 5.12 3.45
CA VAL A 304 17.88 3.80 3.39
C VAL A 304 17.04 2.85 2.54
N THR A 305 17.62 2.42 1.43
CA THR A 305 16.98 1.55 0.44
C THR A 305 17.71 0.22 0.47
N TYR A 306 16.98 -0.88 0.57
CA TYR A 306 17.59 -2.20 0.64
C TYR A 306 17.80 -2.82 -0.73
N THR A 307 18.79 -3.69 -0.84
CA THR A 307 18.79 -4.74 -1.85
C THR A 307 17.87 -5.89 -1.44
N PHE A 308 17.53 -6.81 -2.36
CA PHE A 308 16.66 -7.95 -2.06
C PHE A 308 17.16 -8.82 -0.89
N ALA A 309 18.47 -9.04 -0.80
CA ALA A 309 19.12 -9.85 0.22
C ALA A 309 19.22 -9.10 1.55
N GLU A 310 19.44 -7.79 1.53
CA GLU A 310 19.36 -6.94 2.72
C GLU A 310 17.95 -6.97 3.31
N TYR A 311 16.93 -6.86 2.46
CA TYR A 311 15.51 -6.98 2.82
C TYR A 311 15.20 -8.37 3.42
N GLY A 312 15.62 -9.45 2.76
CA GLY A 312 15.52 -10.84 3.22
C GLY A 312 16.18 -11.11 4.57
N ALA A 313 17.44 -10.67 4.71
CA ALA A 313 18.21 -10.84 5.93
C ALA A 313 17.60 -10.07 7.10
N MET A 314 17.17 -8.82 6.88
CA MET A 314 16.52 -8.01 7.91
C MET A 314 15.24 -8.70 8.43
N ALA A 315 14.38 -9.15 7.51
CA ALA A 315 13.14 -9.84 7.84
C ALA A 315 13.38 -11.13 8.65
N TRP A 316 14.27 -12.01 8.15
CA TRP A 316 14.59 -13.27 8.83
C TRP A 316 15.23 -13.02 10.19
N ALA A 317 16.19 -12.09 10.30
CA ALA A 317 16.92 -11.81 11.53
C ALA A 317 16.01 -11.29 12.65
N VAL A 318 15.07 -10.39 12.34
CA VAL A 318 14.10 -9.88 13.32
C VAL A 318 13.14 -10.99 13.78
N GLY A 319 12.61 -11.80 12.85
CA GLY A 319 11.74 -12.93 13.20
C GLY A 319 12.47 -14.01 14.01
N TYR A 320 13.73 -14.27 13.66
CA TYR A 320 14.60 -15.18 14.37
C TYR A 320 14.91 -14.69 15.79
N TYR A 321 15.18 -13.39 15.98
CA TYR A 321 15.33 -12.78 17.30
C TYR A 321 14.08 -12.94 18.15
N ALA A 322 12.91 -12.57 17.59
CA ALA A 322 11.61 -12.70 18.25
C ALA A 322 11.38 -14.12 18.77
N ASN A 323 11.77 -15.11 17.95
CA ASN A 323 11.55 -16.49 18.29
C ASN A 323 12.56 -17.04 19.31
N SER A 324 13.83 -16.72 19.15
CA SER A 324 14.91 -17.46 19.82
C SER A 324 15.48 -16.73 21.03
N TYR A 325 15.36 -15.40 21.10
CA TYR A 325 16.08 -14.59 22.08
C TYR A 325 15.18 -13.66 22.91
N ASP A 326 14.05 -13.18 22.36
CA ASP A 326 13.14 -12.29 23.10
C ASP A 326 12.32 -13.01 24.18
N VAL A 327 12.34 -14.35 24.18
CA VAL A 327 11.61 -15.20 25.13
C VAL A 327 12.57 -16.06 25.96
N PRO A 328 12.23 -16.39 27.21
CA PRO A 328 13.13 -17.11 28.10
C PRO A 328 13.25 -18.62 27.81
N THR A 329 12.22 -19.24 27.22
CA THR A 329 12.19 -20.69 26.99
C THR A 329 11.70 -21.01 25.57
N PRO A 330 12.45 -20.66 24.52
CA PRO A 330 11.99 -20.78 23.13
C PRO A 330 11.72 -22.23 22.70
N TYR A 331 12.47 -23.20 23.21
CA TYR A 331 12.39 -24.61 22.86
C TYR A 331 12.25 -25.52 24.09
N SER A 332 11.59 -26.66 23.92
CA SER A 332 11.54 -27.76 24.89
C SER A 332 12.79 -28.64 24.78
N ALA A 333 12.99 -29.53 25.75
CA ALA A 333 14.17 -30.40 25.81
C ALA A 333 14.30 -31.40 24.64
N ASP A 334 13.23 -31.63 23.89
CA ASP A 334 13.22 -32.43 22.66
C ASP A 334 13.42 -31.60 21.38
N GLY A 335 13.73 -30.30 21.52
CA GLY A 335 14.05 -29.38 20.42
C GLY A 335 12.82 -28.79 19.72
N THR A 336 11.60 -29.08 20.18
CA THR A 336 10.39 -28.47 19.60
C THR A 336 10.13 -27.08 20.17
N ARG A 337 9.52 -26.19 19.38
CA ARG A 337 9.18 -24.83 19.84
C ARG A 337 8.15 -24.87 20.97
N ASN A 338 8.41 -24.18 22.06
CA ASN A 338 7.40 -23.92 23.09
C ASN A 338 6.45 -22.81 22.63
N VAL A 339 5.18 -22.91 23.03
CA VAL A 339 4.13 -21.91 22.78
C VAL A 339 3.45 -21.48 24.08
N GLY A 340 2.79 -20.32 24.06
CA GLY A 340 1.99 -19.82 25.17
C GLY A 340 2.77 -19.77 26.48
N LYS A 341 2.14 -20.21 27.58
CA LYS A 341 2.73 -20.16 28.92
C LYS A 341 4.06 -20.91 29.08
N ALA A 342 4.29 -22.00 28.32
CA ALA A 342 5.52 -22.78 28.42
C ALA A 342 6.74 -22.02 27.86
N ARG A 343 6.48 -21.08 26.95
CA ARG A 343 7.48 -20.24 26.28
C ARG A 343 7.97 -19.09 27.15
N GLY A 344 7.09 -18.58 28.01
CA GLY A 344 7.32 -17.40 28.84
C GLY A 344 6.69 -16.16 28.22
N ALA A 345 7.24 -14.98 28.50
CA ALA A 345 6.78 -13.71 27.94
C ALA A 345 7.88 -13.11 27.06
N HIS A 346 7.47 -12.45 25.99
CA HIS A 346 8.33 -11.54 25.23
C HIS A 346 8.82 -10.42 26.14
N GLN A 347 10.14 -10.18 26.14
CA GLN A 347 10.77 -9.17 27.00
C GLN A 347 10.65 -7.78 26.39
N LEU A 348 10.90 -7.66 25.08
CA LEU A 348 10.87 -6.41 24.34
C LEU A 348 9.64 -6.33 23.42
N MET A 349 9.27 -7.43 22.75
CA MET A 349 8.08 -7.47 21.86
C MET A 349 6.78 -7.66 22.65
N THR A 350 6.58 -6.82 23.67
CA THR A 350 5.53 -7.04 24.68
C THR A 350 4.10 -7.02 24.15
N TRP A 351 3.86 -6.48 22.95
CA TRP A 351 2.55 -6.52 22.30
C TRP A 351 2.16 -7.92 21.81
N LEU A 352 3.13 -8.86 21.75
CA LEU A 352 2.91 -10.28 21.49
C LEU A 352 2.56 -11.07 22.78
N ASN A 353 2.51 -10.39 23.92
CA ASN A 353 2.04 -10.98 25.17
C ASN A 353 0.52 -10.81 25.32
N SER A 354 -0.12 -11.83 25.84
CA SER A 354 -1.50 -11.78 26.32
C SER A 354 -1.64 -10.84 27.53
N ALA A 355 -2.89 -10.50 27.88
CA ALA A 355 -3.20 -9.72 29.08
C ALA A 355 -2.72 -10.35 30.40
N GLU A 356 -2.42 -11.66 30.40
CA GLU A 356 -1.85 -12.37 31.55
C GLU A 356 -0.32 -12.18 31.68
N GLY A 357 0.31 -11.47 30.74
CA GLY A 357 1.75 -11.21 30.74
C GLY A 357 2.59 -12.42 30.32
N VAL A 358 2.07 -13.27 29.44
CA VAL A 358 2.77 -14.39 28.79
C VAL A 358 2.55 -14.33 27.29
N SER A 359 3.47 -14.88 26.48
CA SER A 359 3.32 -14.98 25.02
C SER A 359 1.96 -15.56 24.65
N THR A 360 1.35 -15.02 23.60
CA THR A 360 0.14 -15.61 23.02
C THR A 360 0.44 -17.00 22.43
N ASP A 361 -0.60 -17.81 22.21
CA ASP A 361 -0.43 -19.10 21.51
C ASP A 361 -0.02 -18.91 20.04
N VAL A 362 -0.28 -17.72 19.49
CA VAL A 362 0.08 -17.30 18.15
C VAL A 362 0.89 -16.00 18.25
N ASP A 363 2.20 -16.16 18.49
CA ASP A 363 3.19 -15.09 18.73
C ASP A 363 4.28 -15.05 17.64
N PHE A 364 4.03 -15.71 16.51
CA PHE A 364 4.96 -15.77 15.38
C PHE A 364 5.16 -14.38 14.78
N VAL A 365 6.42 -14.06 14.47
CA VAL A 365 6.81 -12.84 13.75
C VAL A 365 7.29 -13.23 12.36
N TYR A 366 6.73 -12.56 11.35
CA TYR A 366 6.98 -12.84 9.94
C TYR A 366 7.59 -11.62 9.25
N GLY A 367 8.38 -11.88 8.22
CA GLY A 367 8.98 -10.85 7.38
C GLY A 367 7.94 -10.05 6.62
N ASN A 368 7.12 -10.74 5.83
CA ASN A 368 6.00 -10.15 5.10
C ASN A 368 4.94 -11.21 4.71
N ASP A 369 3.88 -10.76 4.03
CA ASP A 369 2.92 -11.64 3.35
C ASP A 369 2.62 -11.11 1.93
N GLN A 370 3.69 -10.95 1.14
CA GLN A 370 3.66 -10.35 -0.19
C GLN A 370 2.96 -11.20 -1.27
N TYR A 371 2.47 -12.40 -0.92
CA TYR A 371 1.84 -13.34 -1.85
C TYR A 371 0.30 -13.20 -1.91
N GLU A 372 -0.25 -12.14 -1.31
CA GLU A 372 -1.69 -11.89 -1.30
C GLU A 372 -2.22 -11.25 -2.59
N GLY A 373 -1.37 -10.62 -3.42
CA GLY A 373 -1.81 -9.99 -4.66
C GLY A 373 -0.69 -9.58 -5.62
N THR A 374 -1.04 -9.40 -6.88
CA THR A 374 -0.13 -9.00 -7.98
C THR A 374 0.36 -7.56 -7.86
N LEU A 375 -0.35 -6.72 -7.09
CA LEU A 375 -0.02 -5.29 -6.91
C LEU A 375 1.35 -5.07 -6.27
N TYR A 376 1.75 -5.95 -5.35
CA TYR A 376 3.06 -5.85 -4.71
C TYR A 376 4.17 -6.38 -5.62
N LEU A 377 3.91 -7.45 -6.38
CA LEU A 377 4.84 -7.94 -7.39
C LEU A 377 5.13 -6.87 -8.43
N THR A 378 4.13 -6.11 -8.89
CA THR A 378 4.36 -5.06 -9.88
C THR A 378 5.16 -3.89 -9.32
N ALA A 379 4.91 -3.43 -8.10
CA ALA A 379 5.77 -2.43 -7.43
C ALA A 379 7.24 -2.91 -7.33
N TRP A 380 7.44 -4.16 -6.92
CA TRP A 380 8.77 -4.78 -6.83
C TRP A 380 9.49 -4.84 -8.19
N LEU A 381 8.78 -5.20 -9.27
CA LEU A 381 9.37 -5.29 -10.61
C LEU A 381 9.69 -3.90 -11.17
N LEU A 382 8.78 -2.94 -11.01
CA LEU A 382 8.96 -1.56 -11.47
C LEU A 382 10.17 -0.91 -10.80
N GLY A 383 10.38 -1.12 -9.50
CA GLY A 383 11.56 -0.64 -8.78
C GLY A 383 12.88 -1.34 -9.14
N ASN A 384 12.87 -2.15 -10.19
CA ASN A 384 14.03 -2.84 -10.74
C ASN A 384 14.10 -2.73 -12.27
N ASP A 385 13.45 -1.71 -12.84
CA ASP A 385 13.38 -1.42 -14.28
C ASP A 385 12.86 -2.60 -15.11
N VAL A 386 11.80 -3.24 -14.61
CA VAL A 386 11.14 -4.37 -15.29
C VAL A 386 9.64 -4.17 -15.36
N ASP A 387 9.12 -4.37 -16.56
CA ASP A 387 7.70 -4.55 -16.80
C ASP A 387 7.32 -5.99 -17.20
N ILE A 388 6.06 -6.36 -17.03
CA ILE A 388 5.53 -7.70 -17.29
C ILE A 388 5.10 -7.86 -18.76
N ILE A 389 4.58 -6.79 -19.37
CA ILE A 389 3.93 -6.79 -20.68
C ILE A 389 4.49 -5.66 -21.56
N SER A 390 4.45 -5.84 -22.88
CA SER A 390 4.84 -4.82 -23.86
C SER A 390 3.96 -3.57 -23.78
N ASP A 391 4.50 -2.43 -24.23
CA ASP A 391 3.79 -1.12 -24.27
C ASP A 391 2.49 -1.13 -25.09
N ASP A 392 2.38 -2.01 -26.09
CA ASP A 392 1.16 -2.21 -26.88
C ASP A 392 0.12 -3.12 -26.18
N TYR A 393 0.49 -3.66 -25.03
CA TYR A 393 -0.26 -4.58 -24.18
C TYR A 393 -0.62 -5.92 -24.85
N GLN A 394 0.18 -6.36 -25.83
CA GLN A 394 -0.10 -7.58 -26.60
C GLN A 394 0.81 -8.76 -26.27
N SER A 395 1.95 -8.56 -25.59
CA SER A 395 2.88 -9.64 -25.30
C SER A 395 3.51 -9.56 -23.91
N VAL A 396 3.47 -10.67 -23.19
CA VAL A 396 4.29 -10.89 -21.98
C VAL A 396 5.62 -11.57 -22.30
N THR A 397 5.91 -11.75 -23.60
CA THR A 397 7.13 -12.36 -24.10
C THR A 397 8.09 -11.27 -24.58
N ALA A 398 9.21 -11.15 -23.88
CA ALA A 398 10.33 -10.31 -24.23
C ALA A 398 10.89 -10.66 -25.62
N PRO A 399 11.24 -9.68 -26.46
CA PRO A 399 11.82 -9.88 -27.79
C PRO A 399 13.27 -10.38 -27.73
N SER A 400 13.94 -10.20 -26.58
CA SER A 400 15.29 -10.63 -26.25
C SER A 400 15.44 -10.77 -24.74
N ASP A 401 16.51 -11.43 -24.29
CA ASP A 401 16.74 -11.68 -22.86
C ASP A 401 17.05 -10.38 -22.07
N ASP A 402 17.54 -9.33 -22.74
CA ASP A 402 17.91 -8.03 -22.14
C ASP A 402 16.81 -6.96 -22.17
N ALA A 403 15.59 -7.32 -22.58
CA ALA A 403 14.48 -6.37 -22.68
C ALA A 403 13.99 -5.89 -21.31
N ASP A 404 13.51 -4.64 -21.27
CA ASP A 404 12.94 -3.99 -20.08
C ASP A 404 11.51 -4.46 -19.76
N TYR A 405 10.94 -5.34 -20.60
CA TYR A 405 9.66 -5.99 -20.36
C TYR A 405 9.69 -7.48 -20.67
N GLY A 406 8.72 -8.20 -20.12
CA GLY A 406 8.42 -9.59 -20.46
C GLY A 406 8.94 -10.60 -19.44
N ILE A 407 8.07 -11.55 -19.08
CA ILE A 407 8.30 -12.52 -18.00
C ILE A 407 9.49 -13.46 -18.29
N ASN A 408 9.89 -13.58 -19.55
CA ASN A 408 11.05 -14.37 -19.98
C ASN A 408 12.37 -13.58 -20.04
N SER A 409 12.38 -12.27 -19.80
CA SER A 409 13.61 -11.47 -19.76
C SER A 409 14.48 -11.85 -18.55
N ASP A 410 15.79 -11.67 -18.67
CA ASP A 410 16.74 -11.95 -17.58
C ASP A 410 16.51 -11.02 -16.38
N LYS A 411 16.17 -9.75 -16.64
CA LYS A 411 15.84 -8.79 -15.58
C LYS A 411 14.59 -9.22 -14.80
N PHE A 412 13.53 -9.63 -15.49
CA PHE A 412 12.33 -10.16 -14.84
C PHE A 412 12.65 -11.41 -14.03
N LYS A 413 13.38 -12.37 -14.62
CA LYS A 413 13.78 -13.60 -13.95
C LYS A 413 14.59 -13.32 -12.69
N GLU A 414 15.50 -12.34 -12.71
CA GLU A 414 16.27 -11.92 -11.54
C GLU A 414 15.35 -11.33 -10.46
N ALA A 415 14.58 -10.30 -10.79
CA ALA A 415 13.73 -9.60 -9.83
C ALA A 415 12.64 -10.53 -9.26
N TYR A 416 11.97 -11.31 -10.11
CA TYR A 416 10.95 -12.26 -9.67
C TYR A 416 11.55 -13.46 -8.91
N ALA A 417 12.75 -13.92 -9.27
CA ALA A 417 13.42 -14.95 -8.48
C ALA A 417 13.74 -14.46 -7.08
N ALA A 418 14.21 -13.22 -6.93
CA ALA A 418 14.47 -12.62 -5.63
C ALA A 418 13.19 -12.48 -4.80
N PHE A 419 12.09 -12.04 -5.43
CA PHE A 419 10.76 -12.01 -4.82
C PHE A 419 10.33 -13.37 -4.27
N LEU A 420 10.58 -14.43 -5.03
CA LEU A 420 10.25 -15.80 -4.62
C LEU A 420 11.20 -16.32 -3.53
N ALA A 421 12.50 -16.01 -3.65
CA ALA A 421 13.54 -16.39 -2.70
C ALA A 421 13.28 -15.80 -1.31
N PHE A 422 12.65 -14.63 -1.21
CA PHE A 422 12.28 -14.04 0.06
C PHE A 422 11.39 -14.97 0.92
N GLY A 423 10.33 -15.52 0.34
CA GLY A 423 9.45 -16.46 1.06
C GLY A 423 10.03 -17.86 1.22
N SER A 424 10.89 -18.29 0.29
CA SER A 424 11.39 -19.66 0.20
C SER A 424 12.70 -19.88 0.97
N ASP A 425 13.66 -18.96 0.81
CA ASP A 425 15.03 -19.11 1.28
C ASP A 425 15.24 -18.39 2.62
N TRP A 426 14.46 -17.36 2.91
CA TRP A 426 14.55 -16.57 4.16
C TRP A 426 13.46 -16.90 5.19
N ASN A 427 12.66 -17.97 5.02
CA ASN A 427 11.60 -18.39 5.95
C ASN A 427 10.66 -17.26 6.43
N ALA A 428 10.44 -16.25 5.60
CA ALA A 428 9.92 -14.97 6.04
C ALA A 428 8.40 -14.81 5.88
N ASN A 429 7.67 -15.90 5.59
CA ASN A 429 6.23 -15.89 5.27
C ASN A 429 5.37 -16.61 6.34
N SER A 430 4.21 -16.03 6.65
CA SER A 430 3.17 -16.54 7.55
C SER A 430 2.71 -17.97 7.24
N PHE A 431 2.52 -18.31 5.96
CA PHE A 431 1.99 -19.58 5.47
C PHE A 431 2.88 -20.80 5.73
N PHE A 432 4.20 -20.63 5.74
CA PHE A 432 5.16 -21.74 5.89
C PHE A 432 5.59 -22.00 7.34
N SER A 433 5.17 -21.15 8.26
CA SER A 433 5.53 -21.22 9.68
C SER A 433 4.92 -22.38 10.44
N GLY A 434 3.86 -22.99 9.90
CA GLY A 434 3.10 -24.05 10.56
C GLY A 434 2.22 -23.57 11.72
N SER A 435 1.95 -22.26 11.82
CA SER A 435 1.20 -21.59 12.91
C SER A 435 -0.27 -22.04 13.07
N GLY A 436 -0.78 -22.99 12.29
CA GLY A 436 -2.19 -23.35 12.27
C GLY A 436 -3.10 -22.25 11.72
N GLU A 437 -2.53 -21.10 11.32
CA GLU A 437 -3.21 -20.02 10.64
C GLU A 437 -3.49 -20.44 9.19
N SER A 438 -4.77 -20.59 8.86
CA SER A 438 -5.22 -20.84 7.49
C SER A 438 -5.46 -19.52 6.73
N THR A 439 -5.54 -19.59 5.40
CA THR A 439 -6.07 -18.52 4.53
C THR A 439 -7.47 -18.02 4.93
N LEU A 440 -8.19 -18.75 5.80
CA LEU A 440 -9.52 -18.42 6.28
C LEU A 440 -9.52 -17.70 7.64
N THR A 441 -8.37 -17.59 8.31
CA THR A 441 -8.31 -17.11 9.70
C THR A 441 -7.68 -15.73 9.86
N ILE A 442 -6.47 -15.48 9.32
CA ILE A 442 -5.77 -14.17 9.41
C ILE A 442 -4.80 -14.12 8.22
N GLY A 443 -5.14 -13.42 7.13
CA GLY A 443 -4.21 -13.18 6.00
C GLY A 443 -3.08 -12.20 6.38
N GLY A 444 -2.25 -11.84 5.42
CA GLY A 444 -1.16 -10.87 5.51
C GLY A 444 -1.59 -9.54 6.08
N TRP A 445 -2.67 -8.99 5.54
CA TRP A 445 -3.34 -7.80 6.08
C TRP A 445 -3.63 -7.91 7.58
N GLY A 446 -4.25 -9.03 8.00
CA GLY A 446 -4.59 -9.28 9.40
C GLY A 446 -3.36 -9.48 10.28
N THR A 447 -2.30 -10.07 9.71
CA THR A 447 -1.04 -10.34 10.40
C THR A 447 -0.27 -9.04 10.67
N PHE A 448 -0.19 -8.14 9.69
CA PHE A 448 0.38 -6.80 9.86
C PHE A 448 -0.40 -5.98 10.89
N ASN A 449 -1.74 -5.95 10.79
CA ASN A 449 -2.59 -5.29 11.78
C ASN A 449 -2.50 -5.88 13.19
N SER A 450 -2.06 -7.13 13.33
CA SER A 450 -1.80 -7.75 14.64
C SER A 450 -0.40 -7.48 15.19
N GLY A 451 0.43 -6.69 14.49
CA GLY A 451 1.80 -6.37 14.91
C GLY A 451 2.78 -7.53 14.77
N ARG A 452 2.45 -8.53 13.94
CA ARG A 452 3.24 -9.76 13.75
C ARG A 452 3.99 -9.82 12.43
N CYS A 453 3.78 -8.85 11.55
CA CYS A 453 4.44 -8.76 10.26
C CYS A 453 5.38 -7.54 10.27
N ILE A 454 6.63 -7.73 9.85
CA ILE A 454 7.66 -6.69 9.90
C ILE A 454 7.44 -5.69 8.78
N PHE A 455 7.28 -6.19 7.56
CA PHE A 455 7.05 -5.43 6.34
C PHE A 455 5.71 -5.81 5.70
N TYR A 456 5.09 -4.87 4.99
CA TYR A 456 3.83 -5.09 4.30
C TYR A 456 3.70 -4.14 3.11
N GLY A 457 3.25 -4.65 1.96
CA GLY A 457 2.92 -3.79 0.82
C GLY A 457 1.67 -2.97 1.13
N ILE A 458 1.75 -1.66 0.96
CA ILE A 458 0.71 -0.72 1.39
C ILE A 458 0.28 0.18 0.24
N GLY A 459 -1.03 0.35 0.05
CA GLY A 459 -1.57 1.47 -0.73
C GLY A 459 -1.83 2.67 0.17
N THR A 460 -1.73 3.89 -0.34
CA THR A 460 -2.05 5.11 0.46
C THR A 460 -3.45 5.05 1.10
N TRP A 461 -4.42 4.34 0.50
CA TRP A 461 -5.76 4.12 1.07
C TRP A 461 -5.77 3.22 2.32
N ASP A 462 -4.77 2.37 2.53
CA ASP A 462 -4.70 1.46 3.68
C ASP A 462 -4.37 2.19 4.99
N LEU A 463 -3.72 3.36 4.90
CA LEU A 463 -3.25 4.16 6.03
C LEU A 463 -4.37 4.56 6.99
N ALA A 464 -5.54 4.93 6.46
CA ALA A 464 -6.71 5.21 7.27
C ALA A 464 -7.10 4.01 8.14
N THR A 465 -6.96 2.80 7.60
CA THR A 465 -7.32 1.58 8.32
C THR A 465 -6.28 1.23 9.39
N PHE A 466 -4.99 1.49 9.14
CA PHE A 466 -3.94 1.27 10.14
C PHE A 466 -4.11 2.14 11.40
N ASN A 467 -4.74 3.31 11.26
CA ASN A 467 -5.13 4.15 12.40
C ASN A 467 -6.19 3.50 13.33
N SER A 468 -6.84 2.40 12.91
CA SER A 468 -7.75 1.64 13.75
C SER A 468 -7.04 0.70 14.73
N VAL A 469 -5.75 0.45 14.53
CA VAL A 469 -4.93 -0.46 15.35
C VAL A 469 -4.30 0.31 16.50
N ASN A 470 -4.14 -0.33 17.65
CA ASN A 470 -3.39 0.24 18.76
C ASN A 470 -1.93 0.47 18.34
N ARG A 471 -1.41 1.68 18.52
CA ARG A 471 -0.04 2.04 18.11
C ARG A 471 1.05 1.21 18.79
N ASN A 472 0.80 0.70 19.99
CA ASN A 472 1.72 -0.21 20.68
C ASN A 472 1.80 -1.59 19.99
N THR A 473 0.81 -1.93 19.17
CA THR A 473 0.77 -3.13 18.33
C THR A 473 1.33 -2.84 16.95
N LEU A 474 0.83 -1.80 16.28
CA LEU A 474 1.24 -1.40 14.95
C LEU A 474 1.49 0.11 14.88
N SER A 475 2.74 0.50 14.64
CA SER A 475 3.10 1.87 14.30
C SER A 475 3.75 1.84 12.92
N VAL A 476 3.01 2.26 11.89
CA VAL A 476 3.43 2.13 10.49
C VAL A 476 4.42 3.23 10.13
N GLY A 477 5.50 2.88 9.44
CA GLY A 477 6.32 3.78 8.63
C GLY A 477 6.40 3.26 7.21
N ILE A 478 6.79 4.12 6.26
CA ILE A 478 6.94 3.73 4.85
C ILE A 478 8.40 3.79 4.42
N MET A 479 8.79 2.95 3.46
CA MET A 479 10.15 2.87 2.97
C MET A 479 10.18 2.59 1.47
N PRO A 480 11.30 2.88 0.78
CA PRO A 480 11.51 2.47 -0.61
C PRO A 480 11.35 0.97 -0.83
N GLU A 481 10.91 0.57 -2.02
CA GLU A 481 10.95 -0.84 -2.44
C GLU A 481 12.41 -1.31 -2.62
N PRO A 482 12.70 -2.60 -2.38
CA PRO A 482 14.04 -3.12 -2.55
C PRO A 482 14.51 -3.13 -4.02
N VAL A 483 15.80 -2.90 -4.21
CA VAL A 483 16.47 -2.85 -5.52
C VAL A 483 17.39 -4.07 -5.74
N SER A 484 17.92 -4.19 -6.95
CA SER A 484 18.84 -5.26 -7.37
C SER A 484 20.08 -5.37 -6.46
N GLU A 485 20.58 -6.59 -6.28
CA GLU A 485 21.86 -6.88 -5.61
C GLU A 485 23.06 -6.19 -6.24
N SER A 486 22.94 -5.71 -7.48
CA SER A 486 23.98 -4.92 -8.15
C SER A 486 24.33 -3.62 -7.41
N TYR A 487 23.43 -3.12 -6.57
CA TYR A 487 23.64 -1.96 -5.70
C TYR A 487 24.20 -2.32 -4.30
N SER A 488 24.50 -3.59 -4.04
CA SER A 488 25.10 -3.99 -2.75
C SER A 488 26.60 -3.69 -2.72
N PRO A 489 27.15 -3.19 -1.59
CA PRO A 489 28.60 -3.16 -1.39
C PRO A 489 29.23 -4.55 -1.51
N TYR A 490 28.53 -5.54 -0.96
CA TYR A 490 28.87 -6.95 -1.12
C TYR A 490 27.68 -7.83 -0.75
N ALA A 491 27.34 -8.72 -1.66
CA ALA A 491 26.36 -9.78 -1.43
C ALA A 491 26.84 -11.09 -2.06
N ARG A 492 26.61 -12.22 -1.39
CA ARG A 492 26.70 -13.55 -2.01
C ARG A 492 25.38 -14.26 -1.79
N ILE A 493 24.67 -14.47 -2.88
CA ILE A 493 23.31 -14.98 -2.88
C ILE A 493 23.18 -16.18 -3.81
N LYS A 494 21.96 -16.65 -3.92
CA LYS A 494 21.52 -17.71 -4.82
C LYS A 494 20.69 -17.09 -5.93
N ASP A 495 21.13 -17.25 -7.18
CA ASP A 495 20.47 -16.61 -8.32
C ASP A 495 19.19 -17.35 -8.79
N ALA A 496 18.59 -16.86 -9.87
CA ALA A 496 17.37 -17.43 -10.46
C ALA A 496 17.52 -18.89 -10.95
N HIS A 497 18.75 -19.38 -11.11
CA HIS A 497 19.09 -20.75 -11.48
C HIS A 497 19.51 -21.60 -10.28
N TYR A 498 19.46 -21.03 -9.07
CA TYR A 498 19.92 -21.63 -7.84
C TYR A 498 21.43 -21.88 -7.79
N GLU A 499 22.19 -21.07 -8.52
CA GLU A 499 23.65 -21.05 -8.46
C GLU A 499 24.13 -19.91 -7.55
N SER A 500 25.31 -20.07 -6.96
CA SER A 500 25.89 -19.01 -6.12
C SER A 500 26.36 -17.84 -7.00
N LYS A 501 25.89 -16.63 -6.69
CA LYS A 501 26.26 -15.40 -7.38
C LYS A 501 26.77 -14.37 -6.37
N THR A 502 27.86 -13.70 -6.71
CA THR A 502 28.50 -12.67 -5.89
C THR A 502 28.39 -11.31 -6.57
N TYR A 503 28.04 -10.30 -5.77
CA TYR A 503 28.01 -8.88 -6.12
C TYR A 503 28.99 -8.15 -5.21
N GLY A 504 29.68 -7.14 -5.73
CA GLY A 504 30.83 -6.52 -5.07
C GLY A 504 32.13 -7.31 -5.25
N GLU A 505 33.28 -6.66 -4.98
CA GLU A 505 34.61 -7.27 -5.16
C GLU A 505 35.04 -8.10 -3.94
N GLU A 506 34.86 -7.59 -2.73
CA GLU A 506 35.36 -8.19 -1.49
C GLU A 506 34.39 -7.97 -0.32
N PRO A 507 34.32 -8.90 0.65
CA PRO A 507 33.49 -8.72 1.85
C PRO A 507 33.87 -7.47 2.66
N VAL A 508 32.86 -6.74 3.12
CA VAL A 508 33.00 -5.58 3.99
C VAL A 508 33.32 -6.05 5.42
N THR A 509 34.61 -6.16 5.73
CA THR A 509 35.10 -6.66 7.04
C THR A 509 35.21 -5.60 8.11
N THR A 510 35.30 -4.32 7.73
CA THR A 510 35.24 -3.16 8.61
C THR A 510 33.92 -2.44 8.33
N PRO A 511 33.09 -2.15 9.35
CA PRO A 511 31.81 -1.50 9.12
C PRO A 511 31.96 -0.19 8.35
N ILE A 512 31.21 -0.05 7.26
CA ILE A 512 31.00 1.23 6.58
C ILE A 512 30.10 2.07 7.50
N GLU A 513 30.61 3.21 7.96
CA GLU A 513 29.88 4.08 8.89
C GLU A 513 28.73 4.79 8.16
N MET A 514 27.52 4.71 8.72
CA MET A 514 26.35 5.43 8.22
C MET A 514 26.63 6.94 8.13
N GLY A 515 26.34 7.54 6.97
CA GLY A 515 26.62 8.95 6.70
C GLY A 515 28.07 9.27 6.29
N SER A 516 28.94 8.26 6.15
CA SER A 516 30.24 8.47 5.49
C SER A 516 30.08 8.68 3.98
N GLU A 517 31.07 9.30 3.33
CA GLU A 517 31.04 9.53 1.87
C GLU A 517 30.85 8.23 1.08
N GLU A 518 31.50 7.14 1.52
CA GLU A 518 31.35 5.81 0.92
C GLU A 518 29.93 5.26 1.09
N TRP A 519 29.35 5.39 2.28
CA TRP A 519 27.98 4.95 2.55
C TRP A 519 26.95 5.72 1.72
N ILE A 520 27.10 7.05 1.65
CA ILE A 520 26.20 7.93 0.90
C ILE A 520 26.25 7.59 -0.59
N ALA A 521 27.44 7.29 -1.15
CA ALA A 521 27.54 6.89 -2.55
C ALA A 521 26.70 5.64 -2.88
N TYR A 522 26.75 4.61 -2.02
CA TYR A 522 25.91 3.42 -2.22
C TYR A 522 24.42 3.72 -2.12
N GLU A 523 23.99 4.51 -1.12
CA GLU A 523 22.58 4.82 -0.95
C GLU A 523 22.03 5.78 -2.01
N GLN A 524 22.88 6.66 -2.55
CA GLN A 524 22.50 7.59 -3.62
C GLN A 524 22.23 6.84 -4.92
N ASP A 525 23.09 5.88 -5.29
CA ASP A 525 22.87 5.02 -6.46
C ASP A 525 21.54 4.25 -6.35
N ARG A 526 21.09 3.94 -5.13
CA ARG A 526 19.81 3.26 -4.87
C ARG A 526 18.60 4.19 -4.99
N GLN A 527 18.75 5.50 -4.68
CA GLN A 527 17.63 6.45 -4.69
C GLN A 527 16.97 6.58 -6.06
N ASP A 528 17.75 6.41 -7.13
CA ASP A 528 17.30 6.58 -8.51
C ASP A 528 16.76 5.27 -9.10
N ALA A 529 16.82 4.15 -8.35
CA ALA A 529 16.51 2.82 -8.86
C ALA A 529 15.17 2.26 -8.36
N TRP A 530 14.74 2.58 -7.14
CA TRP A 530 13.47 2.05 -6.61
C TRP A 530 12.26 2.77 -7.23
N ALA A 531 11.12 2.10 -7.25
CA ALA A 531 9.85 2.68 -7.70
C ALA A 531 8.68 2.17 -6.86
N ALA A 532 7.63 2.98 -6.79
CA ALA A 532 6.32 2.63 -6.29
C ALA A 532 5.35 2.45 -7.45
N ARG A 533 4.43 1.50 -7.31
CA ARG A 533 3.34 1.37 -8.27
C ARG A 533 2.34 2.49 -8.06
N LEU A 534 2.04 3.24 -9.11
CA LEU A 534 0.94 4.18 -9.10
C LEU A 534 -0.37 3.42 -9.32
N ASP A 535 -1.33 3.64 -8.43
CA ASP A 535 -2.67 3.10 -8.51
C ASP A 535 -3.68 4.24 -8.50
N THR A 536 -4.67 4.16 -9.37
CA THR A 536 -5.72 5.17 -9.43
C THR A 536 -7.02 4.54 -9.91
N VAL A 537 -8.12 5.12 -9.44
CA VAL A 537 -9.47 4.88 -9.95
C VAL A 537 -10.09 6.22 -10.34
N GLY A 538 -10.77 6.30 -11.48
CA GLY A 538 -11.28 7.56 -12.03
C GLY A 538 -12.80 7.63 -12.04
N TYR A 539 -13.36 8.82 -11.92
CA TYR A 539 -14.78 9.09 -12.17
C TYR A 539 -15.02 9.25 -13.67
N GLY A 540 -15.85 8.40 -14.26
CA GLY A 540 -16.24 8.44 -15.67
C GLY A 540 -17.77 8.51 -15.84
N VAL A 541 -18.20 8.94 -17.02
CA VAL A 541 -19.62 9.06 -17.36
C VAL A 541 -19.97 7.97 -18.37
N ASN A 542 -21.02 7.19 -18.10
CA ASN A 542 -21.50 6.15 -19.02
C ASN A 542 -21.90 6.77 -20.38
N GLY A 543 -21.40 6.24 -21.50
CA GLY A 543 -21.71 6.74 -22.85
C GLY A 543 -23.20 6.76 -23.19
N ASP A 544 -24.00 5.83 -22.63
CA ASP A 544 -25.44 5.74 -22.85
C ASP A 544 -26.20 7.01 -22.38
N VAL A 545 -25.57 7.91 -21.59
CA VAL A 545 -26.21 9.16 -21.17
C VAL A 545 -26.59 10.04 -22.37
N LEU A 546 -25.82 9.99 -23.47
CA LEU A 546 -26.09 10.79 -24.67
C LEU A 546 -27.40 10.38 -25.37
N GLU A 547 -27.77 9.11 -25.27
CA GLU A 547 -29.05 8.61 -25.80
C GLU A 547 -30.19 8.81 -24.80
N ARG A 548 -29.91 8.65 -23.49
CA ARG A 548 -30.90 8.75 -22.42
C ARG A 548 -31.37 10.17 -22.18
N TYR A 549 -30.46 11.14 -22.22
CA TYR A 549 -30.72 12.52 -21.84
C TYR A 549 -30.63 13.45 -23.05
N THR A 550 -31.79 13.81 -23.59
CA THR A 550 -31.92 14.68 -24.75
C THR A 550 -33.01 15.73 -24.54
N GLY A 551 -33.01 16.80 -25.33
CA GLY A 551 -34.04 17.84 -25.24
C GLY A 551 -33.95 18.62 -23.93
N GLU A 552 -35.03 18.63 -23.15
CA GLU A 552 -35.10 19.36 -21.86
C GLU A 552 -34.19 18.76 -20.78
N ASP A 553 -33.75 17.51 -20.94
CA ASP A 553 -32.91 16.82 -19.97
C ASP A 553 -31.43 16.80 -20.37
N ALA A 554 -31.04 17.44 -21.48
CA ALA A 554 -29.67 17.42 -22.00
C ALA A 554 -28.62 17.96 -21.01
N TRP A 555 -29.01 18.89 -20.14
CA TRP A 555 -28.16 19.45 -19.08
C TRP A 555 -27.60 18.38 -18.13
N ILE A 556 -28.23 17.20 -18.04
CA ILE A 556 -27.79 16.11 -17.16
C ILE A 556 -26.45 15.53 -17.62
N VAL A 557 -26.15 15.55 -18.93
CA VAL A 557 -24.85 15.09 -19.45
C VAL A 557 -23.73 15.97 -18.91
N ASP A 558 -23.88 17.29 -19.04
CA ASP A 558 -22.92 18.27 -18.53
C ASP A 558 -22.82 18.20 -17.00
N ALA A 559 -23.94 17.99 -16.31
CA ALA A 559 -23.94 17.80 -14.85
C ALA A 559 -23.18 16.53 -14.42
N CYS A 560 -23.28 15.44 -15.17
CA CYS A 560 -22.49 14.22 -14.88
C CYS A 560 -20.99 14.47 -15.07
N ALA A 561 -20.60 15.16 -16.15
CA ALA A 561 -19.21 15.50 -16.42
C ALA A 561 -18.65 16.49 -15.38
N ASP A 562 -19.42 17.53 -15.02
CA ASP A 562 -19.05 18.49 -13.98
C ASP A 562 -18.94 17.82 -12.60
N LEU A 563 -19.80 16.85 -12.27
CA LEU A 563 -19.63 16.09 -11.03
C LEU A 563 -18.31 15.34 -10.99
N CYS A 564 -17.92 14.67 -12.09
CA CYS A 564 -16.61 14.01 -12.19
C CYS A 564 -15.46 15.01 -12.01
N ALA A 565 -15.59 16.21 -12.61
CA ALA A 565 -14.62 17.29 -12.49
C ALA A 565 -14.57 17.86 -11.06
N TYR A 566 -15.69 18.14 -10.42
CA TYR A 566 -15.75 18.56 -9.02
C TYR A 566 -15.12 17.53 -8.08
N LEU A 567 -15.43 16.24 -8.28
CA LEU A 567 -14.86 15.16 -7.46
C LEU A 567 -13.37 14.88 -7.73
N THR A 568 -12.73 15.61 -8.64
CA THR A 568 -11.31 15.43 -8.95
C THR A 568 -10.52 16.73 -8.79
N LEU A 569 -11.05 17.81 -9.34
CA LEU A 569 -10.42 19.09 -9.60
C LEU A 569 -10.97 20.22 -8.72
N ASP A 570 -11.82 19.94 -7.72
CA ASP A 570 -12.14 20.92 -6.67
C ASP A 570 -11.11 20.85 -5.53
N PRO A 571 -10.35 21.93 -5.28
CA PRO A 571 -9.32 21.93 -4.23
C PRO A 571 -9.90 21.76 -2.82
N THR A 572 -11.11 22.28 -2.55
CA THR A 572 -11.70 22.19 -1.20
C THR A 572 -12.07 20.75 -0.88
N MET A 573 -12.61 20.03 -1.86
CA MET A 573 -12.93 18.62 -1.79
C MET A 573 -11.67 17.77 -1.58
N GLN A 574 -10.65 17.92 -2.44
CA GLN A 574 -9.41 17.14 -2.34
C GLN A 574 -8.72 17.31 -0.98
N ARG A 575 -8.71 18.55 -0.45
CA ARG A 575 -8.24 18.85 0.90
C ARG A 575 -9.06 18.12 1.98
N ALA A 576 -10.38 18.07 1.85
CA ALA A 576 -11.26 17.39 2.80
C ALA A 576 -10.96 15.88 2.88
N MET A 577 -10.82 15.24 1.72
CA MET A 577 -10.50 13.82 1.60
C MET A 577 -9.09 13.49 2.11
N THR A 578 -8.15 14.42 1.95
CA THR A 578 -6.80 14.28 2.50
C THR A 578 -6.80 14.42 4.03
N TYR A 579 -7.54 15.39 4.58
CA TYR A 579 -7.71 15.54 6.04
C TYR A 579 -8.37 14.32 6.70
N SER A 580 -9.28 13.65 6.00
CA SER A 580 -9.89 12.41 6.49
C SER A 580 -8.98 11.20 6.37
N GLY A 581 -7.75 11.37 5.85
CA GLY A 581 -6.82 10.28 5.54
C GLY A 581 -7.34 9.31 4.49
N SER A 582 -8.39 9.69 3.74
CA SER A 582 -9.06 8.81 2.79
C SER A 582 -8.30 8.68 1.46
N GLN A 583 -7.44 9.66 1.14
CA GLN A 583 -6.56 9.63 -0.03
C GLN A 583 -5.41 10.63 0.12
N LEU A 584 -4.40 10.51 -0.75
CA LEU A 584 -3.45 11.58 -1.00
C LEU A 584 -4.08 12.58 -1.99
N THR A 585 -3.75 13.85 -1.85
CA THR A 585 -4.25 14.89 -2.76
C THR A 585 -3.69 14.72 -4.17
N SER A 586 -4.56 14.84 -5.18
CA SER A 586 -4.14 14.89 -6.58
C SER A 586 -3.49 16.22 -6.96
N PHE A 587 -3.63 17.26 -6.13
CA PHE A 587 -3.11 18.60 -6.40
C PHE A 587 -1.66 18.75 -5.95
N LYS A 588 -0.81 19.25 -6.85
CA LYS A 588 0.64 19.43 -6.58
C LYS A 588 0.88 20.40 -5.43
N ASP A 589 0.18 21.54 -5.43
CA ASP A 589 0.31 22.59 -4.42
C ASP A 589 -0.17 22.14 -3.04
N GLN A 590 -1.26 21.38 -3.01
CA GLN A 590 -1.74 20.74 -1.79
C GLN A 590 -0.77 19.68 -1.28
N GLY A 591 -0.12 18.92 -2.17
CA GLY A 591 0.94 17.96 -1.80
C GLY A 591 2.09 18.63 -1.06
N ILE A 592 2.51 19.80 -1.54
CA ILE A 592 3.55 20.62 -0.89
C ILE A 592 3.06 21.18 0.44
N SER A 593 1.82 21.69 0.51
CA SER A 593 1.24 22.17 1.78
C SER A 593 1.08 21.02 2.79
N TYR A 594 0.75 19.81 2.32
CA TYR A 594 0.67 18.60 3.12
C TYR A 594 2.02 18.24 3.71
N LEU A 595 3.11 18.36 2.95
CA LEU A 595 4.47 18.13 3.43
C LEU A 595 4.91 19.21 4.43
N TYR A 596 4.86 20.49 4.03
CA TYR A 596 5.42 21.62 4.77
C TYR A 596 4.45 22.35 5.71
N TYR A 597 3.38 21.68 6.15
CA TYR A 597 2.33 22.26 6.99
C TYR A 597 2.80 22.92 8.31
N GLN A 598 4.02 22.64 8.79
CA GLN A 598 4.59 23.18 10.04
C GLN A 598 5.42 24.46 9.89
N GLY A 599 5.77 24.89 8.68
CA GLY A 599 6.81 25.94 8.52
C GLY A 599 6.47 27.08 7.59
N GLY A 600 5.28 27.11 7.01
CA GLY A 600 4.98 28.01 5.90
C GLY A 600 5.87 27.75 4.67
N GLU A 601 5.54 28.50 3.61
CA GLU A 601 6.09 28.46 2.24
C GLU A 601 7.54 27.94 2.17
N PRO A 602 7.83 26.91 1.37
CA PRO A 602 9.21 26.66 0.97
C PRO A 602 9.72 27.87 0.15
N ALA A 603 10.96 28.29 0.38
CA ALA A 603 11.48 29.52 -0.20
C ALA A 603 11.67 29.38 -1.73
N GLY A 604 10.86 30.10 -2.52
CA GLY A 604 11.08 30.26 -3.97
C GLY A 604 10.51 29.16 -4.87
N VAL A 605 9.64 28.28 -4.36
CA VAL A 605 9.22 27.06 -5.08
C VAL A 605 8.34 27.33 -6.30
N TYR A 606 7.56 28.43 -6.32
CA TYR A 606 6.73 28.79 -7.48
C TYR A 606 6.51 30.31 -7.66
N GLU A 607 7.57 31.15 -7.64
CA GLU A 607 7.39 32.59 -7.96
C GLU A 607 6.93 32.84 -9.42
N ASP A 608 7.16 31.86 -10.32
CA ASP A 608 6.85 31.95 -11.75
C ASP A 608 5.55 31.22 -12.16
N GLN A 609 4.89 30.49 -11.25
CA GLN A 609 3.57 29.89 -11.47
C GLN A 609 2.54 30.60 -10.58
N GLU A 610 1.37 30.94 -11.12
CA GLU A 610 0.30 31.70 -10.46
C GLU A 610 -0.40 30.91 -9.33
N ILE A 611 0.33 30.08 -8.58
CA ILE A 611 -0.16 29.21 -7.51
C ILE A 611 0.09 29.92 -6.18
N ALA A 612 -0.86 30.74 -5.75
CA ALA A 612 -0.87 31.23 -4.37
C ALA A 612 -1.22 30.06 -3.44
N MET A 613 -0.25 29.58 -2.66
CA MET A 613 -0.53 28.57 -1.62
C MET A 613 -1.34 29.22 -0.49
N GLU A 614 -2.66 29.10 -0.56
CA GLU A 614 -3.47 29.22 0.67
C GLU A 614 -3.04 28.10 1.63
N SER A 615 -2.94 28.40 2.92
CA SER A 615 -2.48 27.46 3.93
C SER A 615 -3.47 26.30 4.11
N ASN A 616 -3.28 25.24 3.31
CA ASN A 616 -4.29 24.20 3.11
C ASN A 616 -4.35 23.20 4.28
N PHE A 617 -3.23 22.89 4.93
CA PHE A 617 -3.16 21.86 5.99
C PHE A 617 -2.88 22.38 7.42
N ASP A 618 -3.22 23.64 7.72
CA ASP A 618 -2.97 24.29 9.03
C ASP A 618 -3.57 23.56 10.25
N TYR A 619 -4.66 22.84 10.03
CA TYR A 619 -5.38 22.10 11.08
C TYR A 619 -5.07 20.61 11.04
N MET A 620 -3.95 20.20 10.42
CA MET A 620 -3.47 18.83 10.50
C MET A 620 -2.69 18.62 11.80
N ILE A 621 -2.81 17.42 12.37
CA ILE A 621 -1.91 16.95 13.43
C ILE A 621 -1.26 15.65 12.94
N THR A 622 0.05 15.58 13.03
CA THR A 622 0.85 14.39 12.67
C THR A 622 1.73 13.97 13.85
N PRO A 623 2.49 12.87 13.75
CA PRO A 623 3.59 12.57 14.69
C PRO A 623 4.52 13.75 14.98
N ASP A 624 4.65 14.70 14.05
CA ASP A 624 5.47 15.90 14.21
C ASP A 624 4.78 16.99 15.07
N GLY A 625 3.48 16.89 15.29
CA GLY A 625 2.68 17.84 16.06
C GLY A 625 1.66 18.60 15.19
N ASN A 626 1.23 19.77 15.65
CA ASN A 626 0.42 20.71 14.85
C ASN A 626 1.33 21.66 14.05
N ASN A 627 0.76 22.56 13.23
CA ASN A 627 1.52 23.56 12.46
C ASN A 627 2.56 24.31 13.32
N ALA A 628 2.20 24.77 14.52
CA ALA A 628 3.13 25.50 15.40
C ALA A 628 4.07 24.62 16.25
N ASN A 629 3.95 23.29 16.16
CA ASN A 629 4.43 22.30 17.15
C ASN A 629 4.36 22.80 18.61
N SER A 630 3.25 23.43 18.94
CA SER A 630 2.98 24.02 20.25
C SER A 630 1.48 24.08 20.46
N LEU A 631 1.01 23.53 21.58
CA LEU A 631 -0.41 23.52 21.94
C LEU A 631 -0.60 23.92 23.40
N GLN A 632 -1.43 24.93 23.65
CA GLN A 632 -1.91 25.24 24.99
C GLN A 632 -3.05 24.29 25.36
N VAL A 633 -2.88 23.57 26.46
CA VAL A 633 -3.83 22.55 26.93
C VAL A 633 -3.95 22.62 28.45
N THR A 634 -5.11 22.30 29.00
CA THR A 634 -5.27 22.17 30.45
C THR A 634 -4.87 20.78 30.95
N VAL A 635 -4.34 20.69 32.17
CA VAL A 635 -4.06 19.39 32.81
C VAL A 635 -5.34 18.54 32.98
N ASP A 636 -6.50 19.18 33.07
CA ASP A 636 -7.80 18.51 33.08
C ASP A 636 -8.09 17.81 31.75
N GLU A 637 -7.75 18.40 30.61
CA GLU A 637 -7.87 17.76 29.29
C GLU A 637 -6.93 16.55 29.17
N ILE A 638 -5.67 16.69 29.60
CA ILE A 638 -4.68 15.60 29.61
C ILE A 638 -5.22 14.41 30.44
N THR A 639 -5.70 14.70 31.65
CA THR A 639 -6.24 13.68 32.55
C THR A 639 -7.52 13.06 31.98
N ARG A 640 -8.39 13.86 31.34
CA ARG A 640 -9.62 13.38 30.71
C ARG A 640 -9.36 12.47 29.51
N ALA A 641 -8.26 12.69 28.78
CA ALA A 641 -7.78 11.80 27.73
C ALA A 641 -7.19 10.48 28.26
N GLY A 642 -7.04 10.34 29.59
CA GLY A 642 -6.46 9.16 30.22
C GLY A 642 -4.94 9.19 30.36
N LEU A 643 -4.32 10.35 30.13
CA LEU A 643 -2.89 10.56 30.26
C LEU A 643 -2.54 11.25 31.59
N LYS A 644 -1.26 11.18 31.96
CA LYS A 644 -0.67 11.99 33.02
C LYS A 644 0.24 13.06 32.41
N PRO A 645 0.52 14.16 33.11
CA PRO A 645 1.45 15.18 32.63
C PRO A 645 2.81 14.61 32.21
N GLU A 646 3.35 13.63 32.94
CA GLU A 646 4.64 13.01 32.61
C GLU A 646 4.63 12.27 31.26
N ASN A 647 3.48 11.81 30.77
CA ASN A 647 3.38 11.19 29.45
C ASN A 647 3.66 12.18 28.31
N LEU A 648 3.57 13.49 28.59
CA LEU A 648 3.77 14.57 27.63
C LEU A 648 5.04 15.37 27.92
N GLY A 649 5.97 14.82 28.72
CA GLY A 649 7.23 15.48 29.08
C GLY A 649 7.09 16.61 30.10
N LEU A 650 5.95 16.72 30.78
CA LEU A 650 5.70 17.76 31.80
C LEU A 650 6.06 17.29 33.21
N ASP A 651 6.17 18.24 34.14
CA ASP A 651 6.28 17.94 35.58
C ASP A 651 5.04 17.16 36.05
N ALA A 652 5.24 16.08 36.82
CA ALA A 652 4.15 15.24 37.34
C ALA A 652 3.14 16.02 38.22
N ASN A 653 3.52 17.18 38.76
CA ASN A 653 2.67 18.08 39.55
C ASN A 653 2.17 19.29 38.76
N ALA A 654 2.28 19.28 37.43
CA ALA A 654 1.72 20.33 36.58
C ALA A 654 0.22 20.54 36.87
N THR A 655 -0.22 21.79 36.87
CA THR A 655 -1.64 22.17 37.08
C THR A 655 -2.01 23.34 36.17
N GLY A 656 -3.31 23.53 35.91
CA GLY A 656 -3.80 24.63 35.09
C GLY A 656 -3.53 24.43 33.59
N THR A 657 -3.34 25.53 32.86
CA THR A 657 -2.96 25.52 31.44
C THR A 657 -1.44 25.40 31.30
N VAL A 658 -1.02 24.46 30.47
CA VAL A 658 0.37 24.16 30.13
C VAL A 658 0.55 24.26 28.61
N THR A 659 1.79 24.38 28.16
CA THR A 659 2.13 24.25 26.73
C THR A 659 2.85 22.94 26.54
N ILE A 660 2.39 22.15 25.57
CA ILE A 660 3.06 20.93 25.12
C ILE A 660 3.62 21.15 23.72
N GLY A 661 4.68 20.43 23.37
CA GLY A 661 5.52 20.75 22.22
C GLY A 661 6.60 21.76 22.57
N ASP A 662 7.61 21.84 21.72
CA ASP A 662 8.80 22.69 21.87
C ASP A 662 8.85 23.83 20.83
N GLY A 663 7.85 23.92 19.96
CA GLY A 663 7.81 24.87 18.85
C GLY A 663 8.78 24.53 17.71
N SER A 664 9.44 23.37 17.76
CA SER A 664 10.37 22.95 16.72
C SER A 664 9.60 22.48 15.49
N THR A 665 9.96 22.97 14.32
CA THR A 665 9.43 22.47 13.05
C THR A 665 10.37 21.41 12.51
N TYR A 666 9.84 20.31 12.00
CA TYR A 666 10.66 19.24 11.45
C TYR A 666 10.88 19.52 9.96
N LYS A 667 12.01 20.16 9.66
CA LYS A 667 12.60 20.33 8.31
C LYS A 667 14.11 20.07 8.44
N VAL A 668 14.80 19.81 7.34
CA VAL A 668 16.27 19.75 7.36
C VAL A 668 16.81 21.16 7.64
N GLU A 669 17.33 21.38 8.85
CA GLU A 669 17.98 22.63 9.24
C GLU A 669 19.37 22.34 9.82
N ASN A 670 20.39 23.03 9.32
CA ASN A 670 21.77 22.99 9.84
C ASN A 670 22.38 21.56 9.93
N GLY A 671 21.97 20.65 9.04
CA GLY A 671 22.51 19.28 8.97
C GLY A 671 22.00 18.33 10.06
N VAL A 672 20.97 18.72 10.83
CA VAL A 672 20.26 17.80 11.73
C VAL A 672 19.12 17.15 10.95
N MET A 673 19.30 15.87 10.64
CA MET A 673 18.34 15.10 9.84
C MET A 673 17.25 14.49 10.72
N PRO A 674 15.97 14.66 10.36
CA PRO A 674 14.89 13.99 11.06
C PRO A 674 14.76 12.55 10.53
N SER A 675 14.83 11.53 11.41
CA SER A 675 14.65 10.10 11.07
C SER A 675 13.20 9.67 11.28
N GLN A 676 12.71 8.75 10.45
CA GLN A 676 11.36 8.19 10.64
C GLN A 676 11.20 7.44 11.96
N LEU A 677 12.31 6.99 12.56
CA LEU A 677 12.34 6.23 13.80
C LEU A 677 12.43 7.12 15.06
N ARG A 678 12.23 8.44 14.91
CA ARG A 678 12.20 9.38 16.04
C ARG A 678 10.99 9.18 16.95
N GLU A 679 11.10 9.68 18.18
CA GLU A 679 9.95 9.79 19.08
C GLU A 679 8.92 10.78 18.53
N THR A 680 7.63 10.47 18.74
CA THR A 680 6.54 11.33 18.30
C THR A 680 6.30 12.49 19.26
N SER A 681 5.77 13.61 18.77
CA SER A 681 5.47 14.79 19.55
C SER A 681 4.50 14.53 20.72
N PRO A 682 4.59 15.30 21.82
CA PRO A 682 3.59 15.29 22.89
C PRO A 682 2.18 15.64 22.39
N ILE A 683 2.07 16.50 21.37
CA ILE A 683 0.78 16.87 20.77
C ILE A 683 0.12 15.65 20.12
N TRP A 684 0.89 14.88 19.35
CA TRP A 684 0.42 13.64 18.75
C TRP A 684 0.01 12.60 19.80
N THR A 685 0.80 12.48 20.88
CA THR A 685 0.48 11.58 22.00
C THR A 685 -0.87 11.93 22.64
N LEU A 686 -1.15 13.22 22.85
CA LEU A 686 -2.43 13.67 23.35
C LEU A 686 -3.56 13.46 22.32
N ALA A 687 -3.33 13.80 21.06
CA ALA A 687 -4.33 13.69 19.98
C ALA A 687 -4.85 12.26 19.81
N THR A 688 -3.93 11.29 19.77
CA THR A 688 -4.26 9.86 19.63
C THR A 688 -4.97 9.30 20.87
N ALA A 689 -4.65 9.81 22.07
CA ALA A 689 -5.38 9.49 23.30
C ALA A 689 -6.81 10.06 23.29
N ILE A 690 -7.00 11.29 22.78
CA ILE A 690 -8.33 11.89 22.60
C ILE A 690 -9.15 11.10 21.59
N ALA A 691 -8.58 10.72 20.44
CA ALA A 691 -9.27 9.88 19.45
C ALA A 691 -9.72 8.54 20.06
N THR A 692 -8.85 7.91 20.85
CA THR A 692 -9.19 6.69 21.60
C THR A 692 -10.31 6.95 22.62
N LYS A 693 -10.31 8.11 23.28
CA LYS A 693 -11.35 8.51 24.22
C LYS A 693 -12.70 8.75 23.54
N MET A 694 -12.72 9.39 22.37
CA MET A 694 -13.92 9.56 21.54
C MET A 694 -14.53 8.21 21.20
N TYR A 695 -13.72 7.27 20.71
CA TYR A 695 -14.15 5.90 20.44
C TYR A 695 -14.69 5.21 21.69
N ASN A 696 -14.04 5.34 22.85
CA ASN A 696 -14.56 4.71 24.07
C ASN A 696 -15.88 5.33 24.56
N ASP A 697 -16.11 6.61 24.29
CA ASP A 697 -17.29 7.35 24.76
C ASP A 697 -18.47 7.30 23.79
N HIS A 698 -18.29 6.86 22.53
CA HIS A 698 -19.26 6.99 21.44
C HIS A 698 -20.69 6.52 21.80
N VAL A 699 -20.82 5.44 22.59
CA VAL A 699 -22.13 4.91 23.03
C VAL A 699 -22.81 5.75 24.13
N THR A 700 -22.03 6.47 24.94
CA THR A 700 -22.51 7.19 26.13
C THR A 700 -22.64 8.69 25.92
N ALA A 701 -21.74 9.28 25.12
CA ALA A 701 -21.78 10.68 24.76
C ALA A 701 -23.06 11.02 23.97
N LYS A 702 -23.44 12.29 24.02
CA LYS A 702 -24.61 12.84 23.32
C LYS A 702 -24.22 14.15 22.68
N GLY A 703 -24.83 14.44 21.53
CA GLY A 703 -24.56 15.66 20.77
C GLY A 703 -23.54 15.42 19.67
N THR A 704 -23.20 16.52 19.00
CA THR A 704 -22.32 16.45 17.84
C THR A 704 -20.87 16.23 18.24
N ILE A 705 -20.05 15.77 17.31
CA ILE A 705 -18.60 15.66 17.48
C ILE A 705 -17.98 17.00 17.88
N ARG A 706 -18.40 18.10 17.24
CA ARG A 706 -17.96 19.47 17.60
C ARG A 706 -18.32 19.84 19.04
N ASP A 707 -19.54 19.54 19.48
CA ASP A 707 -19.98 19.84 20.85
C ASP A 707 -19.16 19.05 21.87
N TYR A 708 -18.91 17.77 21.59
CA TYR A 708 -18.11 16.90 22.45
C TYR A 708 -16.69 17.42 22.59
N ILE A 709 -16.00 17.75 21.48
CA ILE A 709 -14.64 18.26 21.50
C ILE A 709 -14.57 19.63 22.18
N THR A 710 -15.44 20.58 21.80
CA THR A 710 -15.44 21.92 22.39
C THR A 710 -15.64 21.89 23.91
N THR A 711 -16.43 20.94 24.41
CA THR A 711 -16.71 20.79 25.85
C THR A 711 -15.58 20.06 26.61
N ASN A 712 -15.06 18.99 26.04
CA ASN A 712 -14.15 18.07 26.75
C ASN A 712 -12.68 18.31 26.43
N PHE A 713 -12.38 18.83 25.25
CA PHE A 713 -11.04 19.05 24.72
C PHE A 713 -11.00 20.37 23.94
N PRO A 714 -11.29 21.52 24.57
CA PRO A 714 -11.35 22.82 23.89
C PRO A 714 -10.07 23.18 23.13
N SER A 715 -8.90 22.67 23.56
CA SER A 715 -7.64 22.84 22.81
C SER A 715 -7.68 22.17 21.42
N PHE A 716 -8.54 21.17 21.22
CA PHE A 716 -8.71 20.43 19.98
C PHE A 716 -9.85 20.96 19.08
N ALA A 717 -10.62 21.97 19.51
CA ALA A 717 -11.75 22.50 18.73
C ALA A 717 -11.38 22.99 17.31
N PRO A 718 -10.22 23.62 17.07
CA PRO A 718 -9.80 24.02 15.72
C PRO A 718 -9.52 22.85 14.78
N TYR A 719 -9.20 21.68 15.32
CA TYR A 719 -8.80 20.49 14.56
C TYR A 719 -9.99 19.58 14.22
N VAL A 720 -11.21 19.96 14.60
CA VAL A 720 -12.41 19.22 14.23
C VAL A 720 -12.66 19.37 12.74
N ASN A 721 -12.62 18.25 12.03
CA ASN A 721 -12.93 18.20 10.61
C ASN A 721 -14.35 18.72 10.35
N THR A 722 -14.49 19.69 9.44
CA THR A 722 -15.76 20.39 9.22
C THR A 722 -16.88 19.50 8.70
N TYR A 723 -16.54 18.43 7.96
CA TYR A 723 -17.51 17.50 7.39
C TYR A 723 -18.11 16.59 8.46
N PHE A 724 -17.27 16.09 9.37
CA PHE A 724 -17.71 15.23 10.47
C PHE A 724 -18.17 16.01 11.71
N ALA A 725 -17.99 17.34 11.74
CA ALA A 725 -18.24 18.16 12.91
C ALA A 725 -19.67 18.04 13.48
N ASN A 726 -20.66 17.89 12.59
CA ASN A 726 -22.08 17.83 12.94
C ASN A 726 -22.61 16.39 13.12
N GLU A 727 -21.78 15.38 12.86
CA GLU A 727 -22.14 13.98 13.10
C GLU A 727 -22.36 13.73 14.60
N ASP A 728 -23.23 12.76 14.92
CA ASP A 728 -23.44 12.35 16.31
C ASP A 728 -22.21 11.59 16.82
N MET A 729 -21.88 11.76 18.10
CA MET A 729 -20.81 10.98 18.73
C MET A 729 -21.01 9.46 18.59
N GLY A 730 -22.24 8.97 18.42
CA GLY A 730 -22.54 7.57 18.14
C GLY A 730 -21.98 7.04 16.81
N SER A 731 -21.63 7.92 15.87
CA SER A 731 -21.00 7.55 14.59
C SER A 731 -19.52 7.15 14.75
N VAL A 732 -18.87 7.49 15.87
CA VAL A 732 -17.45 7.18 16.14
C VAL A 732 -17.26 5.71 16.57
N VAL A 733 -17.62 4.79 15.69
CA VAL A 733 -17.61 3.34 15.94
C VAL A 733 -16.24 2.69 15.77
N THR A 734 -15.22 3.46 15.37
CA THR A 734 -13.81 3.02 15.33
C THR A 734 -12.86 4.16 15.73
N VAL A 735 -11.65 3.82 16.16
CA VAL A 735 -10.58 4.80 16.42
C VAL A 735 -10.16 5.52 15.13
N ALA A 736 -10.09 4.80 14.00
CA ALA A 736 -9.80 5.40 12.70
C ALA A 736 -10.81 6.51 12.35
N TYR A 737 -12.11 6.30 12.60
CA TYR A 737 -13.10 7.35 12.37
C TYR A 737 -12.86 8.58 13.25
N ALA A 738 -12.46 8.39 14.51
CA ALA A 738 -12.04 9.51 15.37
C ALA A 738 -10.80 10.25 14.85
N TYR A 739 -9.86 9.58 14.18
CA TYR A 739 -8.74 10.24 13.50
C TYR A 739 -9.25 11.16 12.39
N LYS A 740 -10.19 10.68 11.55
CA LYS A 740 -10.82 11.49 10.49
C LYS A 740 -11.49 12.74 11.07
N CYS A 741 -12.19 12.60 12.18
CA CYS A 741 -12.88 13.70 12.86
C CYS A 741 -11.95 14.77 13.43
N LEU A 742 -10.67 14.45 13.64
CA LEU A 742 -9.67 15.31 14.27
C LEU A 742 -8.49 15.66 13.35
N ASN A 743 -8.61 15.42 12.03
CA ASN A 743 -7.56 15.70 11.04
C ASN A 743 -6.19 15.08 11.40
N LEU A 744 -6.22 13.83 11.89
CA LEU A 744 -5.00 13.13 12.31
C LEU A 744 -4.41 12.31 11.17
N VAL A 745 -3.14 12.55 10.84
CA VAL A 745 -2.38 11.81 9.83
C VAL A 745 -1.18 11.12 10.50
N ALA A 746 -1.12 9.79 10.47
CA ALA A 746 -0.16 9.00 11.25
C ALA A 746 1.25 8.89 10.63
N LEU A 747 1.63 9.86 9.80
CA LEU A 747 2.87 9.87 9.05
C LEU A 747 3.67 11.11 9.41
N ASN A 748 4.95 10.90 9.76
CA ASN A 748 5.85 12.02 10.05
C ASN A 748 6.34 12.68 8.74
N PHE A 749 7.16 13.71 8.87
CA PHE A 749 7.64 14.48 7.73
C PHE A 749 8.29 13.60 6.66
N GLU A 750 9.15 12.66 7.03
CA GLU A 750 9.90 11.86 6.05
C GLU A 750 9.02 10.81 5.38
N ASP A 751 8.03 10.25 6.09
CA ASP A 751 7.00 9.42 5.47
C ASP A 751 6.23 10.21 4.41
N ARG A 752 5.79 11.43 4.75
CA ARG A 752 5.00 12.26 3.83
C ARG A 752 5.83 12.72 2.64
N ASN A 753 7.09 13.05 2.88
CA ASN A 753 8.05 13.38 1.85
C ASN A 753 8.22 12.22 0.86
N LEU A 754 8.40 11.00 1.38
CA LEU A 754 8.52 9.81 0.55
C LEU A 754 7.21 9.52 -0.21
N GLN A 755 6.05 9.75 0.39
CA GLN A 755 4.75 9.66 -0.30
C GLN A 755 4.63 10.61 -1.48
N ILE A 756 5.00 11.88 -1.30
CA ILE A 756 4.97 12.86 -2.38
C ILE A 756 5.96 12.48 -3.47
N ARG A 757 7.17 12.04 -3.10
CA ARG A 757 8.18 11.53 -4.04
C ARG A 757 7.70 10.32 -4.84
N MET A 758 6.96 9.41 -4.23
CA MET A 758 6.35 8.27 -4.92
C MET A 758 5.29 8.68 -5.96
N VAL A 759 4.67 9.86 -5.83
CA VAL A 759 3.63 10.34 -6.75
C VAL A 759 4.07 11.52 -7.63
N SER A 760 5.29 12.04 -7.45
CA SER A 760 5.80 13.17 -8.24
C SER A 760 6.41 12.77 -9.58
N GLY A 761 6.54 11.46 -9.84
CA GLY A 761 6.97 10.87 -11.11
C GLY A 761 8.40 10.33 -11.11
N ASP A 762 9.27 10.75 -10.17
CA ASP A 762 10.68 10.30 -10.17
C ASP A 762 10.85 8.85 -9.73
N ASN A 763 10.01 8.42 -8.80
CA ASN A 763 9.98 7.03 -8.31
C ASN A 763 8.56 6.46 -8.33
N GLY A 764 7.65 7.02 -9.13
CA GLY A 764 6.29 6.53 -9.33
C GLY A 764 6.13 6.03 -10.75
N ALA A 765 5.67 4.79 -10.93
CA ALA A 765 5.42 4.23 -12.26
C ALA A 765 4.01 3.66 -12.39
N LEU A 766 3.32 4.01 -13.47
CA LEU A 766 2.06 3.38 -13.83
C LEU A 766 2.33 1.95 -14.33
N ASP A 767 1.61 1.00 -13.74
CA ASP A 767 1.76 -0.43 -14.03
C ASP A 767 1.05 -0.76 -15.36
N SER A 768 1.80 -1.19 -16.38
CA SER A 768 1.24 -1.49 -17.71
C SER A 768 0.19 -2.61 -17.69
N CYS A 769 0.22 -3.48 -16.68
CA CYS A 769 -0.79 -4.52 -16.49
C CYS A 769 -2.17 -3.91 -16.22
N MET A 770 -2.21 -2.67 -15.74
CA MET A 770 -3.41 -1.85 -15.62
C MET A 770 -3.94 -1.37 -16.96
N TYR A 771 -3.53 -1.88 -18.13
CA TYR A 771 -4.15 -1.50 -19.41
C TYR A 771 -4.67 -2.71 -20.21
N THR A 772 -4.75 -3.87 -19.55
CA THR A 772 -5.29 -5.10 -20.16
C THR A 772 -6.79 -5.30 -19.86
N TYR A 773 -7.53 -5.74 -20.88
CA TYR A 773 -9.00 -5.92 -20.83
C TYR A 773 -9.48 -7.01 -19.84
N ASN A 774 -8.57 -7.85 -19.34
CA ASN A 774 -8.88 -8.99 -18.49
C ASN A 774 -7.71 -9.33 -17.57
N SER A 775 -7.95 -9.49 -16.27
CA SER A 775 -6.92 -9.84 -15.29
C SER A 775 -6.50 -11.32 -15.31
N ARG A 776 -7.22 -12.22 -16.00
CA ARG A 776 -6.96 -13.68 -15.90
C ARG A 776 -5.52 -14.10 -16.20
N TRP A 777 -4.82 -13.40 -17.10
CA TRP A 777 -3.45 -13.73 -17.46
C TRP A 777 -2.45 -13.35 -16.34
N ILE A 778 -2.73 -12.27 -15.60
CA ILE A 778 -1.91 -11.79 -14.47
C ILE A 778 -2.34 -12.43 -13.14
N ASP A 779 -3.63 -12.77 -12.99
CA ASP A 779 -4.16 -13.55 -11.86
C ASP A 779 -3.46 -14.91 -11.72
N GLU A 780 -2.80 -15.38 -12.78
CA GLU A 780 -1.94 -16.57 -12.72
C GLU A 780 -0.88 -16.43 -11.64
N PHE A 781 -0.16 -15.31 -11.55
CA PHE A 781 0.84 -15.05 -10.51
C PHE A 781 0.27 -15.18 -9.09
N GLY A 782 -0.94 -14.67 -8.87
CA GLY A 782 -1.65 -14.78 -7.58
C GLY A 782 -2.22 -16.17 -7.30
N SER A 783 -2.57 -16.93 -8.34
CA SER A 783 -3.11 -18.29 -8.22
C SER A 783 -2.02 -19.36 -8.06
N THR A 784 -0.82 -19.11 -8.60
CA THR A 784 0.35 -19.98 -8.58
C THR A 784 1.33 -19.62 -7.47
N LYS A 785 0.81 -19.02 -6.38
CA LYS A 785 1.50 -18.58 -5.14
C LYS A 785 2.82 -19.31 -4.88
N GLY A 786 3.80 -18.61 -4.30
CA GLY A 786 5.18 -19.08 -4.03
C GLY A 786 5.36 -20.47 -3.39
N TYR A 787 4.28 -21.14 -2.94
CA TYR A 787 4.19 -22.57 -2.65
C TYR A 787 4.76 -23.49 -3.74
N MET A 788 4.82 -23.05 -5.01
CA MET A 788 5.33 -23.88 -6.12
C MET A 788 6.86 -24.05 -6.13
N LEU A 789 7.62 -23.16 -5.47
CA LEU A 789 9.07 -23.30 -5.38
C LEU A 789 9.50 -24.11 -4.15
N ILE A 790 8.76 -24.02 -3.04
CA ILE A 790 8.97 -24.87 -1.86
C ILE A 790 7.61 -25.32 -1.31
N ALA A 791 7.27 -26.59 -1.50
CA ALA A 791 6.07 -27.18 -0.90
C ALA A 791 6.36 -27.57 0.57
N TYR A 792 5.72 -26.89 1.53
CA TYR A 792 5.63 -27.33 2.92
C TYR A 792 4.19 -27.78 3.24
N GLU A 793 4.02 -28.93 3.92
CA GLU A 793 2.76 -29.30 4.57
C GLU A 793 2.98 -29.31 6.09
N SER A 794 2.31 -28.40 6.80
CA SER A 794 2.52 -28.09 8.22
C SER A 794 2.11 -29.16 9.22
N VAL A 795 1.51 -30.27 8.77
CA VAL A 795 0.91 -31.29 9.63
C VAL A 795 1.67 -32.63 9.61
N ARG A 796 2.79 -32.74 8.89
CA ARG A 796 3.44 -34.04 8.63
C ARG A 796 4.74 -34.28 9.39
N ALA A 797 4.99 -35.57 9.63
CA ALA A 797 6.15 -36.08 10.36
C ALA A 797 7.47 -35.82 9.58
N PRO A 798 8.61 -35.66 10.28
CA PRO A 798 9.91 -35.43 9.65
C PRO A 798 10.29 -36.53 8.66
N GLY A 799 10.71 -36.16 7.45
CA GLY A 799 11.27 -37.08 6.44
C GLY A 799 10.29 -37.69 5.44
N THR A 800 9.06 -37.18 5.31
CA THR A 800 8.12 -37.59 4.26
C THR A 800 7.76 -36.42 3.34
N TRP A 801 8.03 -36.58 2.04
CA TRP A 801 7.63 -35.65 0.97
C TRP A 801 6.38 -36.22 0.28
N ASP A 802 5.31 -35.43 0.14
CA ASP A 802 4.13 -35.89 -0.60
C ASP A 802 3.44 -34.73 -1.33
N LEU A 803 2.74 -35.08 -2.41
CA LEU A 803 2.24 -34.25 -3.50
C LEU A 803 1.46 -32.98 -3.12
N CYS A 804 1.89 -31.80 -3.62
CA CYS A 804 1.01 -30.64 -3.77
C CYS A 804 0.13 -30.85 -5.02
N LEU A 805 -1.11 -31.31 -4.83
CA LEU A 805 -2.06 -31.53 -5.92
C LEU A 805 -2.67 -30.21 -6.38
N THR A 806 -2.10 -29.57 -7.40
CA THR A 806 -2.83 -28.57 -8.20
C THR A 806 -3.43 -29.26 -9.43
N SER A 807 -4.71 -29.03 -9.67
CA SER A 807 -5.56 -29.75 -10.63
C SER A 807 -5.30 -29.40 -12.11
N GLY A 808 -4.12 -28.87 -12.44
CA GLY A 808 -3.72 -28.55 -13.82
C GLY A 808 -2.36 -29.15 -14.11
N GLN A 809 -2.34 -30.34 -14.73
CA GLN A 809 -1.08 -30.94 -15.22
C GLN A 809 -0.41 -29.97 -16.21
N PRO A 810 0.91 -29.71 -16.09
CA PRO A 810 1.66 -29.03 -17.14
C PRO A 810 1.59 -29.85 -18.43
N ASN A 811 1.31 -29.20 -19.57
CA ASN A 811 1.44 -29.85 -20.87
C ASN A 811 2.89 -30.33 -21.08
N ASP A 812 3.05 -31.50 -21.69
CA ASP A 812 4.30 -32.29 -21.85
C ASP A 812 5.49 -31.57 -22.53
N ALA A 813 5.35 -30.30 -22.95
CA ALA A 813 6.39 -29.56 -23.65
C ALA A 813 7.51 -29.02 -22.73
N VAL A 814 7.20 -28.65 -21.49
CA VAL A 814 8.21 -28.19 -20.50
C VAL A 814 9.03 -29.36 -19.94
N ALA A 815 8.57 -30.60 -20.16
CA ALA A 815 9.20 -31.83 -19.65
C ALA A 815 10.39 -32.35 -20.50
N ALA A 816 10.77 -31.66 -21.57
CA ALA A 816 11.82 -32.12 -22.47
C ALA A 816 13.25 -31.82 -21.96
N ASP A 817 13.41 -30.87 -21.03
CA ASP A 817 14.71 -30.53 -20.44
C ASP A 817 14.74 -30.75 -18.91
N ASN A 818 15.39 -31.84 -18.49
CA ASN A 818 15.45 -32.27 -17.08
C ASN A 818 16.54 -31.56 -16.27
N SER A 819 17.33 -30.65 -16.85
CA SER A 819 18.37 -29.91 -16.11
C SER A 819 17.82 -28.88 -15.14
N ASN A 820 16.55 -28.48 -15.30
CA ASN A 820 15.94 -27.35 -14.60
C ASN A 820 15.01 -27.79 -13.44
N ILE A 821 15.11 -29.05 -13.02
CA ILE A 821 14.30 -29.67 -11.97
C ILE A 821 15.25 -30.25 -10.91
N ILE A 822 15.14 -29.81 -9.65
CA ILE A 822 16.07 -30.17 -8.56
C ILE A 822 15.89 -31.63 -8.11
N ASN A 823 14.94 -32.38 -8.69
CA ASN A 823 14.82 -33.82 -8.51
C ASN A 823 14.02 -34.50 -9.66
N PRO A 824 14.65 -35.17 -10.63
CA PRO A 824 13.95 -35.84 -11.72
C PRO A 824 13.17 -37.07 -11.21
N ILE A 825 11.95 -37.22 -11.72
CA ILE A 825 10.88 -38.12 -11.27
C ILE A 825 11.29 -39.61 -11.16
N ASP A 826 10.86 -40.29 -10.09
CA ASP A 826 10.48 -41.72 -10.13
C ASP A 826 8.95 -41.84 -10.18
N ILE A 827 8.42 -42.25 -11.34
CA ILE A 827 6.99 -42.22 -11.69
C ILE A 827 6.19 -43.21 -10.80
N GLY A 828 6.88 -44.10 -10.07
CA GLY A 828 6.25 -45.07 -9.18
C GLY A 828 5.76 -44.53 -7.82
N ALA A 829 6.16 -43.32 -7.39
CA ALA A 829 6.09 -42.91 -5.97
C ALA A 829 5.25 -41.65 -5.63
N LEU A 830 4.56 -40.99 -6.58
CA LEU A 830 3.64 -39.85 -6.29
C LEU A 830 4.26 -38.63 -5.55
N HIS A 831 5.46 -38.17 -5.92
CA HIS A 831 6.10 -36.98 -5.31
C HIS A 831 5.92 -35.65 -6.10
N ALA A 832 6.04 -34.50 -5.42
CA ALA A 832 5.94 -33.12 -5.96
C ALA A 832 7.15 -32.68 -6.83
N ARG A 833 6.97 -31.67 -7.69
CA ARG A 833 8.02 -31.09 -8.56
C ARG A 833 8.59 -29.80 -7.93
N PHE A 834 9.92 -29.69 -7.91
CA PHE A 834 10.65 -28.47 -7.52
C PHE A 834 11.21 -27.80 -8.78
N PHE A 835 10.88 -26.52 -8.96
CA PHE A 835 11.41 -25.69 -10.06
C PHE A 835 12.51 -24.78 -9.52
N THR A 836 13.50 -24.43 -10.35
CA THR A 836 14.24 -23.18 -10.10
C THR A 836 13.31 -22.00 -10.42
N PRO A 837 13.53 -20.81 -9.84
CA PRO A 837 12.77 -19.63 -10.18
C PRO A 837 12.73 -19.35 -11.68
N SER A 838 13.86 -19.47 -12.38
CA SER A 838 13.90 -19.31 -13.84
C SER A 838 13.01 -20.33 -14.56
N ALA A 839 13.02 -21.61 -14.14
CA ALA A 839 12.18 -22.64 -14.75
C ALA A 839 10.69 -22.39 -14.48
N PHE A 840 10.37 -21.83 -13.31
CA PHE A 840 9.02 -21.40 -12.98
C PHE A 840 8.58 -20.20 -13.83
N CYS A 841 9.47 -19.23 -14.08
CA CYS A 841 9.24 -18.13 -15.00
C CYS A 841 8.92 -18.65 -16.41
N ASP A 842 9.74 -19.55 -16.96
CA ASP A 842 9.49 -20.10 -18.31
C ASP A 842 8.14 -20.84 -18.40
N TRP A 843 7.72 -21.50 -17.32
CA TRP A 843 6.40 -22.13 -17.25
C TRP A 843 5.26 -21.10 -17.21
N ILE A 844 5.37 -20.06 -16.39
CA ILE A 844 4.32 -19.05 -16.24
C ILE A 844 4.20 -18.17 -17.50
N VAL A 845 5.30 -17.86 -18.20
CA VAL A 845 5.31 -17.16 -19.52
C VAL A 845 4.35 -17.84 -20.49
N ASN A 846 4.50 -19.15 -20.70
CA ASN A 846 3.70 -19.89 -21.67
C ASN A 846 2.20 -19.85 -21.33
N ARG A 847 1.87 -19.86 -20.04
CA ARG A 847 0.50 -19.85 -19.55
C ARG A 847 -0.11 -18.46 -19.63
N SER A 848 0.61 -17.44 -19.17
CA SER A 848 0.20 -16.04 -19.22
C SER A 848 0.06 -15.56 -20.67
N GLN A 849 1.00 -15.87 -21.57
CA GLN A 849 0.88 -15.51 -22.98
C GLN A 849 -0.35 -16.16 -23.64
N ALA A 850 -0.61 -17.45 -23.40
CA ALA A 850 -1.79 -18.10 -23.95
C ALA A 850 -3.11 -17.49 -23.46
N LEU A 851 -3.15 -16.98 -22.22
CA LEU A 851 -4.32 -16.30 -21.66
C LEU A 851 -4.44 -14.86 -22.17
N LEU A 852 -3.30 -14.18 -22.40
CA LEU A 852 -3.25 -12.85 -23.01
C LEU A 852 -3.72 -12.91 -24.47
N ASP A 853 -3.25 -13.88 -25.26
CA ASP A 853 -3.71 -14.10 -26.64
C ASP A 853 -5.23 -14.28 -26.71
N LEU A 854 -5.80 -15.02 -25.75
CA LEU A 854 -7.25 -15.19 -25.63
C LEU A 854 -7.96 -13.88 -25.23
N ALA A 855 -7.32 -13.02 -24.43
CA ALA A 855 -7.84 -11.72 -24.06
C ALA A 855 -7.83 -10.76 -25.26
N VAL A 856 -6.71 -10.66 -25.98
CA VAL A 856 -6.55 -9.85 -27.20
C VAL A 856 -7.50 -10.33 -28.31
N ALA A 857 -7.60 -11.65 -28.57
CA ALA A 857 -8.54 -12.16 -29.56
C ALA A 857 -10.00 -11.86 -29.19
N LYS A 858 -10.32 -11.85 -27.90
CA LYS A 858 -11.65 -11.45 -27.42
C LYS A 858 -11.86 -9.95 -27.62
N GLU A 859 -10.87 -9.11 -27.35
CA GLU A 859 -10.89 -7.66 -27.61
C GLU A 859 -11.18 -7.39 -29.09
N GLU A 860 -10.39 -7.97 -30.00
CA GLU A 860 -10.62 -7.83 -31.45
C GLU A 860 -12.03 -8.29 -31.85
N SER A 861 -12.57 -9.32 -31.20
CA SER A 861 -13.94 -9.79 -31.48
C SER A 861 -15.04 -8.86 -30.96
N ILE A 862 -14.76 -8.03 -29.96
CA ILE A 862 -15.69 -7.03 -29.43
C ILE A 862 -15.62 -5.76 -30.28
N ALA A 863 -14.41 -5.28 -30.57
CA ALA A 863 -14.19 -4.10 -31.42
C ALA A 863 -14.75 -4.26 -32.84
N ASN A 864 -14.93 -5.51 -33.31
CA ASN A 864 -15.49 -5.82 -34.62
C ASN A 864 -16.98 -6.26 -34.59
N GLN A 865 -17.71 -6.03 -33.49
CA GLN A 865 -19.16 -6.25 -33.43
C GLN A 865 -19.93 -5.02 -33.92
N ASP A 866 -19.99 -4.86 -35.25
CA ASP A 866 -20.96 -3.98 -35.94
C ASP A 866 -22.38 -4.58 -35.94
#